data_AF-A0A419W991-F1
#
_entry.id   AF-A0A419W991-F1
#
_cell.length_a   1.000
_cell.length_b   1.000
_cell.length_c   1.000
_cell.angle_alpha   90.00
_cell.angle_beta   90.00
_cell.angle_gamma   90.00
#
_symmetry.space_group_name_H-M   'P 1'
#
loop_
_entity.id
_entity.type
_entity.pdbx_description
1 polymer ?
#
loop_
_entity_poly.entity_id
_entity_poly.type
_entity_poly.pdbx_seq_one_letter_code
_entity_poly.pdbx_strand_id
1 'polypeptide(L)'
;MKTRNFKLYSLLLGLILAMFACQPDEFNLGGVLSKSDLQYSITQDATDPNMVILESLTPGVTPLWVTPMGRSTRVKDTLRFPFAGEYQFVYGVESAGGLVQADTYQLNITTDNFDYVTDPLWTMLTGGVGESKTWVLDLFPKDEAPSYAKYFVGPLYFYGTDDSWATVTEGQTVEGDSWNWKADWAGNGSWLFGSETQLDYGTMTFDLIGGAHMTVDHKILGRQESGSFMLDASNHTMRTTDAYILHDAGRDGVVIDWGDLKVLSLTENTMQLAALRDAALSGEGACLLVYNFIAKDYSDSWVAPDQPDPEPPYDGDANEDLTTAVSTTKTWKIDMDIPYNWHGLDGSALNEVASTASDGGFAFSTWTPPYDEAAFGAVSMTLTKEGDDGGTYSIQTLDGSYEGSYTVDESNNIDFGQPVTFFSNVGGWLTFGTTAENTLRIIISEKDAIGNIEGIWLGQRSTDKAEYLSLHLSPVAGSGADDVVTATKKIITAKTWKLDSDRTYDKTTSWGAEQGPVIFSDYATWAWNPLPGQQYAAGEEGVDYGTVKFEMDGTVTVQQRKRIYTLDADGSVINGIPNPDDGAFTLQSDEVVTLNGTWAIDLDANTITMSVGMLHPWTCDYAVADWGALKIYRIESNALLLQETRDPDLSGEGEFDMTYIFVPAE
;
A
#
# COMPACT_ATOMS: atom_id res chain seq x y z
N MET A 1 3.60 52.50 -76.94
CA MET A 1 4.59 53.46 -76.39
C MET A 1 4.34 53.59 -74.89
N LYS A 2 5.23 53.26 -73.95
CA LYS A 2 6.61 52.80 -74.02
C LYS A 2 6.78 51.77 -72.88
N THR A 3 7.09 50.52 -73.22
CA THR A 3 7.63 49.50 -72.30
C THR A 3 8.91 49.98 -71.59
N ARG A 4 9.52 51.06 -72.11
CA ARG A 4 10.61 51.82 -71.48
C ARG A 4 10.19 52.63 -70.25
N ASN A 5 8.92 53.02 -70.12
CA ASN A 5 8.41 53.77 -68.97
C ASN A 5 8.03 52.84 -67.81
N PHE A 6 7.47 51.65 -68.09
CA PHE A 6 7.16 50.67 -67.04
C PHE A 6 8.42 50.21 -66.32
N LYS A 7 9.50 49.88 -67.05
CA LYS A 7 10.80 49.58 -66.45
C LYS A 7 11.38 50.75 -65.64
N LEU A 8 11.14 51.99 -66.08
CA LEU A 8 11.58 53.19 -65.35
C LEU A 8 10.79 53.37 -64.05
N TYR A 9 9.48 53.13 -64.06
CA TYR A 9 8.62 53.21 -62.87
C TYR A 9 8.85 52.03 -61.92
N SER A 10 9.13 50.82 -62.42
CA SER A 10 9.54 49.67 -61.60
C SER A 10 10.91 49.89 -60.97
N LEU A 11 11.85 50.51 -61.69
CA LEU A 11 13.16 50.89 -61.16
C LEU A 11 13.04 52.04 -60.14
N LEU A 12 12.18 53.03 -60.39
CA LEU A 12 11.91 54.12 -59.43
C LEU A 12 11.20 53.61 -58.17
N LEU A 13 10.22 52.71 -58.31
CA LEU A 13 9.51 52.10 -57.19
C LEU A 13 10.43 51.18 -56.39
N GLY A 14 11.32 50.44 -57.06
CA GLY A 14 12.40 49.69 -56.41
C GLY A 14 13.44 50.57 -55.73
N LEU A 15 13.75 51.74 -56.28
CA LEU A 15 14.64 52.72 -55.65
C LEU A 15 13.98 53.40 -54.44
N ILE A 16 12.68 53.66 -54.50
CA ILE A 16 11.89 54.22 -53.38
C ILE A 16 11.73 53.17 -52.27
N LEU A 17 11.46 51.90 -52.60
CA LEU A 17 11.40 50.79 -51.63
C LEU A 17 12.77 50.46 -51.02
N ALA A 18 13.87 50.68 -51.76
CA ALA A 18 15.24 50.57 -51.23
C ALA A 18 15.63 51.72 -50.28
N MET A 19 14.88 52.83 -50.27
CA MET A 19 15.07 53.94 -49.32
C MET A 19 14.26 53.76 -48.02
N PHE A 20 13.43 52.71 -47.93
CA PHE A 20 12.74 52.27 -46.71
C PHE A 20 13.21 50.89 -46.24
N ALA A 21 14.25 50.33 -46.85
CA ALA A 21 14.93 49.14 -46.34
C ALA A 21 15.74 49.54 -45.10
N CYS A 22 15.19 49.23 -43.93
CA CYS A 22 15.80 49.31 -42.60
C CYS A 22 16.69 50.54 -42.37
N GLN A 23 16.16 51.58 -41.72
CA GLN A 23 17.02 52.20 -40.70
C GLN A 23 17.46 51.04 -39.80
N PRO A 24 18.77 50.77 -39.64
CA PRO A 24 19.18 49.92 -38.54
C PRO A 24 18.60 50.58 -37.29
N ASP A 25 17.84 49.83 -36.49
CA ASP A 25 17.57 50.27 -35.13
C ASP A 25 18.94 50.53 -34.49
N GLU A 26 19.27 51.80 -34.28
CA GLU A 26 20.42 52.13 -33.44
C GLU A 26 20.00 51.71 -32.03
N PHE A 27 20.38 50.48 -31.65
CA PHE A 27 20.43 50.07 -30.24
C PHE A 27 21.57 50.85 -29.58
N ASN A 28 21.35 52.14 -29.37
CA ASN A 28 22.18 52.92 -28.48
C ASN A 28 21.81 52.46 -27.06
N LEU A 29 22.72 51.74 -26.41
CA LEU A 29 22.73 51.66 -24.95
C LEU A 29 22.60 53.10 -24.44
N GLY A 30 21.60 53.37 -23.61
CA GLY A 30 21.41 54.71 -23.07
C GLY A 30 22.66 55.16 -22.31
N GLY A 31 22.77 56.46 -22.01
CA GLY A 31 23.96 57.03 -21.38
C GLY A 31 24.44 56.21 -20.18
N VAL A 32 25.71 55.81 -20.20
CA VAL A 32 26.37 55.08 -19.11
C VAL A 32 26.51 56.03 -17.92
N LEU A 33 25.87 55.71 -16.79
CA LEU A 33 26.13 56.40 -15.54
C LEU A 33 27.55 56.09 -15.08
N SER A 34 28.26 57.09 -14.56
CA SER A 34 29.54 56.91 -13.90
C SER A 34 29.35 56.78 -12.38
N LYS A 35 30.35 56.26 -11.66
CA LYS A 35 30.30 56.19 -10.18
C LYS A 35 30.02 57.55 -9.53
N SER A 36 30.50 58.64 -10.12
CA SER A 36 30.27 60.01 -9.63
C SER A 36 28.83 60.52 -9.82
N ASP A 37 28.03 59.86 -10.67
CA ASP A 37 26.64 60.23 -10.89
C ASP A 37 25.69 59.57 -9.88
N LEU A 38 26.20 58.62 -9.07
CA LEU A 38 25.44 57.93 -8.04
C LEU A 38 25.20 58.85 -6.83
N GLN A 39 23.93 59.05 -6.49
CA GLN A 39 23.50 59.85 -5.35
C GLN A 39 22.70 58.97 -4.38
N TYR A 40 23.17 58.85 -3.14
CA TYR A 40 22.55 58.00 -2.14
C TYR A 40 22.89 58.45 -0.72
N SER A 41 22.13 57.98 0.26
CA SER A 41 22.32 58.22 1.68
C SER A 41 22.23 56.92 2.47
N ILE A 42 23.13 56.76 3.44
CA ILE A 42 23.12 55.69 4.44
C ILE A 42 23.28 56.37 5.79
N THR A 43 22.23 56.38 6.59
CA THR A 43 22.19 57.14 7.86
C THR A 43 21.55 56.33 8.98
N GLN A 44 22.10 56.44 10.19
CA GLN A 44 21.46 55.90 11.39
C GLN A 44 20.30 56.81 11.82
N ASP A 45 19.22 56.23 12.35
CA ASP A 45 18.14 56.99 12.96
C ASP A 45 18.65 57.75 14.20
N ALA A 46 18.14 58.96 14.42
CA ALA A 46 18.60 59.83 15.50
C ALA A 46 18.17 59.35 16.90
N THR A 47 17.09 58.56 16.97
CA THR A 47 16.53 58.02 18.21
C THR A 47 16.87 56.55 18.42
N ASP A 48 17.13 55.83 17.33
CA ASP A 48 17.52 54.42 17.33
C ASP A 48 18.80 54.21 16.49
N PRO A 49 20.00 54.30 17.10
CA PRO A 49 21.25 54.19 16.36
C PRO A 49 21.46 52.81 15.71
N ASN A 50 20.68 51.80 16.10
CA ASN A 50 20.70 50.45 15.53
C ASN A 50 19.79 50.32 14.28
N MET A 51 19.02 51.36 13.96
CA MET A 51 18.22 51.48 12.75
C MET A 51 18.99 52.25 11.67
N VAL A 52 19.19 51.63 10.52
CA VAL A 52 19.89 52.23 9.36
C VAL A 52 18.90 52.46 8.23
N ILE A 53 18.88 53.69 7.72
CA ILE A 53 18.03 54.13 6.62
C ILE A 53 18.88 54.25 5.36
N LEU A 54 18.49 53.50 4.33
CA LEU A 54 19.05 53.56 2.99
C LEU A 54 18.14 54.40 2.11
N GLU A 55 18.67 55.36 1.37
CA GLU A 55 17.88 56.18 0.44
C GLU A 55 18.63 56.42 -0.86
N SER A 56 18.03 55.99 -1.97
CA SER A 56 18.49 56.23 -3.33
C SER A 56 17.99 57.58 -3.80
N LEU A 57 18.92 58.47 -4.11
CA LEU A 57 18.65 59.82 -4.60
C LEU A 57 18.95 59.96 -6.11
N THR A 58 19.53 58.93 -6.74
CA THR A 58 19.80 58.89 -8.18
C THR A 58 18.48 58.84 -8.97
N PRO A 59 18.16 59.84 -9.79
CA PRO A 59 16.87 59.94 -10.45
C PRO A 59 16.76 59.00 -11.67
N GLY A 60 15.56 58.44 -11.88
CA GLY A 60 15.21 57.73 -13.12
C GLY A 60 15.86 56.37 -13.33
N VAL A 61 16.38 55.74 -12.26
CA VAL A 61 17.04 54.42 -12.29
C VAL A 61 16.52 53.51 -11.19
N THR A 62 16.72 52.21 -11.36
CA THR A 62 16.38 51.19 -10.33
C THR A 62 17.57 51.03 -9.39
N PRO A 63 17.40 51.28 -8.07
CA PRO A 63 18.45 51.04 -7.07
C PRO A 63 18.81 49.56 -6.96
N LEU A 64 20.06 49.30 -6.58
CA LEU A 64 20.55 47.99 -6.15
C LEU A 64 21.43 48.18 -4.92
N TRP A 65 20.93 47.77 -3.77
CA TRP A 65 21.67 47.75 -2.52
C TRP A 65 22.19 46.35 -2.26
N VAL A 66 23.46 46.24 -1.88
CA VAL A 66 24.02 45.07 -1.20
C VAL A 66 24.26 45.49 0.24
N THR A 67 23.66 44.75 1.17
CA THR A 67 23.63 45.07 2.59
C THR A 67 24.02 43.80 3.37
N PRO A 68 24.39 43.92 4.66
CA PRO A 68 24.67 42.73 5.47
C PRO A 68 23.44 41.84 5.69
N MET A 69 22.24 42.34 5.39
CA MET A 69 20.97 41.61 5.49
C MET A 69 20.44 41.15 4.11
N GLY A 70 21.27 41.19 3.07
CA GLY A 70 20.88 40.81 1.71
C GLY A 70 20.79 41.98 0.74
N ARG A 71 20.00 41.82 -0.33
CA ARG A 71 19.90 42.80 -1.43
C ARG A 71 18.55 43.51 -1.40
N SER A 72 18.53 44.78 -1.83
CA SER A 72 17.30 45.57 -1.91
C SER A 72 17.29 46.43 -3.16
N THR A 73 16.13 46.54 -3.83
CA THR A 73 15.93 47.46 -4.96
C THR A 73 15.07 48.66 -4.60
N ARG A 74 14.74 48.82 -3.30
CA ARG A 74 13.86 49.89 -2.83
C ARG A 74 14.57 51.24 -2.93
N VAL A 75 13.79 52.26 -3.29
CA VAL A 75 14.25 53.67 -3.28
C VAL A 75 14.57 54.11 -1.85
N LYS A 76 13.80 53.66 -0.86
CA LYS A 76 14.07 53.87 0.56
C LYS A 76 13.86 52.57 1.30
N ASP A 77 14.82 52.21 2.14
CA ASP A 77 14.75 50.98 2.93
C ASP A 77 15.24 51.21 4.37
N THR A 78 14.78 50.37 5.29
CA THR A 78 15.14 50.46 6.71
C THR A 78 15.62 49.11 7.18
N LEU A 79 16.85 49.07 7.70
CA LEU A 79 17.51 47.90 8.24
C LEU A 79 17.71 48.06 9.75
N ARG A 80 17.63 46.95 10.47
CA ARG A 80 17.67 46.92 11.93
C ARG A 80 18.73 45.93 12.38
N PHE A 81 19.79 46.44 13.00
CA PHE A 81 20.94 45.65 13.43
C PHE A 81 20.91 45.44 14.93
N PRO A 82 20.64 44.23 15.44
CA PRO A 82 20.53 44.01 16.89
C PRO A 82 21.86 44.14 17.65
N PHE A 83 22.99 44.00 16.95
CA PHE A 83 24.32 43.99 17.55
C PHE A 83 25.16 45.19 17.14
N ALA A 84 26.06 45.60 18.01
CA ALA A 84 27.15 46.50 17.68
C ALA A 84 28.13 45.78 16.72
N GLY A 85 28.63 46.51 15.72
CA GLY A 85 29.54 45.94 14.74
C GLY A 85 29.84 46.86 13.57
N GLU A 86 30.80 46.42 12.75
CA GLU A 86 31.13 47.05 11.47
C GLU A 86 30.35 46.38 10.34
N TYR A 87 29.57 47.16 9.61
CA TYR A 87 28.66 46.71 8.57
C TYR A 87 29.02 47.33 7.23
N GLN A 88 28.99 46.53 6.17
CA GLN A 88 29.37 46.93 4.81
C GLN A 88 28.13 47.06 3.91
N PHE A 89 28.08 48.15 3.16
CA PHE A 89 27.00 48.45 2.22
C PHE A 89 27.57 48.81 0.85
N VAL A 90 26.93 48.36 -0.22
CA VAL A 90 27.26 48.78 -1.59
C VAL A 90 25.99 49.28 -2.26
N TYR A 91 26.00 50.53 -2.70
CA TYR A 91 24.94 51.09 -3.53
C TYR A 91 25.29 50.92 -5.01
N GLY A 92 24.31 50.58 -5.82
CA GLY A 92 24.41 50.58 -7.27
C GLY A 92 23.09 50.91 -7.91
N VAL A 93 23.11 51.07 -9.23
CA VAL A 93 21.91 51.31 -10.03
C VAL A 93 21.99 50.54 -11.33
N GLU A 94 20.85 50.03 -11.78
CA GLU A 94 20.69 49.53 -13.14
C GLU A 94 20.24 50.68 -14.05
N SER A 95 21.07 51.00 -15.05
CA SER A 95 20.81 52.06 -16.03
C SER A 95 20.69 51.48 -17.45
N ALA A 96 20.23 52.29 -18.40
CA ALA A 96 20.19 51.90 -19.82
C ALA A 96 21.58 51.58 -20.42
N GLY A 97 22.67 51.94 -19.73
CA GLY A 97 24.05 51.61 -20.08
C GLY A 97 24.67 50.46 -19.27
N GLY A 98 23.89 49.74 -18.45
CA GLY A 98 24.33 48.65 -17.58
C GLY A 98 24.38 49.00 -16.08
N LEU A 99 24.91 48.06 -15.28
CA LEU A 99 25.05 48.17 -13.82
C LEU A 99 26.24 49.04 -13.44
N VAL A 100 26.02 49.98 -12.51
CA VAL A 100 27.07 50.85 -11.95
C VAL A 100 26.99 50.79 -10.43
N GLN A 101 28.11 50.50 -9.76
CA GLN A 101 28.20 50.39 -8.30
C GLN A 101 29.16 51.41 -7.70
N ALA A 102 28.78 51.98 -6.57
CA ALA A 102 29.61 52.80 -5.71
C ALA A 102 30.69 51.95 -5.02
N ASP A 103 31.63 52.63 -4.34
CA ASP A 103 32.58 51.94 -3.46
C ASP A 103 31.88 51.50 -2.16
N THR A 104 32.44 50.50 -1.50
CA THR A 104 31.89 49.96 -0.24
C THR A 104 31.84 51.04 0.83
N TYR A 105 30.66 51.26 1.39
CA TYR A 105 30.44 52.11 2.55
C TYR A 105 30.50 51.29 3.82
N GLN A 106 31.40 51.66 4.73
CA GLN A 106 31.49 51.05 6.07
C GLN A 106 30.73 51.90 7.08
N LEU A 107 29.86 51.25 7.85
CA LEU A 107 29.13 51.85 8.95
C LEU A 107 29.46 51.10 10.24
N ASN A 108 29.85 51.84 11.28
CA ASN A 108 30.10 51.28 12.60
C ASN A 108 28.91 51.58 13.52
N ILE A 109 28.20 50.54 13.95
CA ILE A 109 27.13 50.62 14.95
C ILE A 109 27.76 50.28 16.30
N THR A 110 27.66 51.18 17.28
CA THR A 110 28.40 51.08 18.55
C THR A 110 27.57 50.57 19.72
N THR A 111 26.29 50.29 19.50
CA THR A 111 25.33 49.89 20.53
C THR A 111 24.64 48.59 20.13
N ASP A 112 24.19 47.82 21.11
CA ASP A 112 23.28 46.71 20.90
C ASP A 112 21.83 47.18 21.07
N ASN A 113 20.92 46.62 20.29
CA ASN A 113 19.47 46.80 20.45
C ASN A 113 18.76 45.46 20.28
N PHE A 114 18.70 44.70 21.39
CA PHE A 114 18.11 43.36 21.38
C PHE A 114 16.59 43.34 21.24
N ASP A 115 15.91 44.49 21.28
CA ASP A 115 14.46 44.55 21.05
C ASP A 115 14.08 43.99 19.66
N TYR A 116 15.01 44.02 18.70
CA TYR A 116 14.84 43.48 17.35
C TYR A 116 14.87 41.94 17.25
N VAL A 117 15.30 41.25 18.32
CA VAL A 117 15.40 39.78 18.38
C VAL A 117 14.60 39.21 19.56
N THR A 118 13.54 39.92 19.98
CA THR A 118 12.67 39.50 21.10
C THR A 118 11.56 38.53 20.70
N ASP A 119 11.29 38.38 19.41
CA ASP A 119 10.28 37.43 18.93
C ASP A 119 10.67 36.00 19.33
N PRO A 120 9.73 35.17 19.86
CA PRO A 120 10.02 33.80 20.27
C PRO A 120 10.70 32.94 19.19
N LEU A 121 10.49 33.23 17.91
CA LEU A 121 11.13 32.50 16.81
C LEU A 121 12.66 32.61 16.84
N TRP A 122 13.23 33.73 17.31
CA TRP A 122 14.68 33.86 17.49
C TRP A 122 15.20 32.88 18.54
N THR A 123 14.51 32.79 19.68
CA THR A 123 14.86 31.83 20.72
C THR A 123 14.70 30.39 20.25
N MET A 124 13.63 30.07 19.51
CA MET A 124 13.45 28.73 18.94
C MET A 124 14.58 28.37 17.99
N LEU A 125 15.01 29.30 17.13
CA LEU A 125 16.05 29.09 16.13
C LEU A 125 17.46 28.96 16.73
N THR A 126 17.81 29.77 17.73
CA THR A 126 19.21 29.96 18.19
C THR A 126 19.44 29.64 19.66
N GLY A 127 18.39 29.44 20.46
CA GLY A 127 18.46 29.44 21.92
C GLY A 127 18.34 30.84 22.57
N GLY A 128 18.32 31.91 21.77
CA GLY A 128 18.24 33.30 22.25
C GLY A 128 19.60 34.02 22.27
N VAL A 129 19.62 35.26 22.77
CA VAL A 129 20.81 36.11 22.80
C VAL A 129 21.91 35.48 23.66
N GLY A 130 23.12 35.37 23.11
CA GLY A 130 24.28 34.77 23.78
C GLY A 130 24.33 33.24 23.72
N GLU A 131 23.35 32.61 23.07
CA GLU A 131 23.26 31.16 22.93
C GLU A 131 23.44 30.72 21.47
N SER A 132 23.55 29.40 21.28
CA SER A 132 23.62 28.76 19.98
C SER A 132 22.74 27.51 19.96
N LYS A 133 22.15 27.18 18.80
CA LYS A 133 21.42 25.94 18.60
C LYS A 133 21.83 25.28 17.29
N THR A 134 21.99 23.97 17.36
CA THR A 134 22.40 23.14 16.22
C THR A 134 21.21 22.33 15.70
N TRP A 135 21.10 22.27 14.38
CA TRP A 135 20.07 21.61 13.62
C TRP A 135 20.68 20.55 12.70
N VAL A 136 19.95 19.47 12.49
CA VAL A 136 20.29 18.40 11.55
C VAL A 136 19.12 18.19 10.61
N LEU A 137 19.41 17.77 9.37
CA LEU A 137 18.37 17.33 8.44
C LEU A 137 17.68 16.10 9.04
N ASP A 138 16.35 16.01 8.94
CA ASP A 138 15.60 14.85 9.46
C ASP A 138 15.73 13.65 8.51
N LEU A 139 16.93 13.07 8.50
CA LEU A 139 17.30 11.91 7.69
C LEU A 139 18.36 11.09 8.42
N PHE A 140 18.06 9.82 8.69
CA PHE A 140 18.88 8.92 9.48
C PHE A 140 18.89 7.51 8.90
N PRO A 141 19.96 6.73 9.15
CA PRO A 141 19.97 5.29 8.90
C PRO A 141 18.79 4.57 9.58
N LYS A 142 18.37 3.45 8.98
CA LYS A 142 17.21 2.66 9.45
C LYS A 142 17.36 2.14 10.88
N ASP A 143 18.59 1.84 11.30
CA ASP A 143 18.92 1.42 12.66
C ASP A 143 18.82 2.55 13.70
N GLU A 144 18.88 3.81 13.27
CA GLU A 144 18.63 4.98 14.12
C GLU A 144 17.17 5.46 14.07
N ALA A 145 16.53 5.37 12.91
CA ALA A 145 15.12 5.73 12.72
C ALA A 145 14.47 4.77 11.71
N PRO A 146 13.50 3.93 12.09
CA PRO A 146 12.93 2.92 11.20
C PRO A 146 12.29 3.47 9.92
N SER A 147 11.76 4.70 9.97
CA SER A 147 11.20 5.46 8.84
C SER A 147 12.23 6.33 8.12
N TYR A 148 13.51 6.22 8.45
CA TYR A 148 14.62 7.09 8.04
C TYR A 148 14.48 8.56 8.48
N ALA A 149 13.44 8.91 9.22
CA ALA A 149 13.20 10.24 9.79
C ALA A 149 12.60 10.07 11.19
N LYS A 150 12.98 10.96 12.13
CA LYS A 150 12.61 10.88 13.55
C LYS A 150 11.33 11.65 13.88
N TYR A 151 11.00 12.70 13.12
CA TYR A 151 9.83 13.54 13.38
C TYR A 151 8.93 13.69 12.14
N PHE A 152 9.52 14.09 11.02
CA PHE A 152 8.84 14.25 9.75
C PHE A 152 8.71 12.90 9.04
N VAL A 153 7.92 12.89 7.97
CA VAL A 153 7.74 11.72 7.10
C VAL A 153 8.97 11.54 6.19
N GLY A 154 9.70 12.62 5.91
CA GLY A 154 10.95 12.61 5.16
C GLY A 154 11.67 13.96 5.20
N PRO A 155 12.89 14.05 4.67
CA PRO A 155 13.75 15.23 4.78
C PRO A 155 13.37 16.41 3.87
N LEU A 156 12.59 16.15 2.81
CA LEU A 156 12.21 17.16 1.82
C LEU A 156 10.77 16.97 1.42
N TYR A 157 10.00 18.05 1.50
CA TYR A 157 8.66 18.12 0.94
C TYR A 157 8.60 19.12 -0.23
N PHE A 158 7.53 19.01 -0.99
CA PHE A 158 7.25 19.90 -2.11
C PHE A 158 5.94 20.63 -1.84
N TYR A 159 5.95 21.94 -1.99
CA TYR A 159 4.78 22.78 -1.77
C TYR A 159 4.53 23.70 -2.96
N GLY A 160 3.28 24.13 -3.12
CA GLY A 160 2.91 25.17 -4.06
C GLY A 160 3.58 26.50 -3.70
N THR A 161 3.75 27.38 -4.68
CA THR A 161 4.52 28.62 -4.47
C THR A 161 3.87 29.62 -3.52
N ASP A 162 2.55 29.51 -3.32
CA ASP A 162 1.76 30.38 -2.42
C ASP A 162 1.64 29.80 -1.00
N ASP A 163 2.17 28.60 -0.75
CA ASP A 163 2.30 28.08 0.61
C ASP A 163 3.30 28.88 1.46
N SER A 164 3.01 28.94 2.76
CA SER A 164 3.70 29.80 3.72
C SER A 164 3.46 29.34 5.16
N TRP A 165 4.00 30.08 6.13
CA TRP A 165 3.70 29.91 7.55
C TRP A 165 2.19 29.84 7.84
N ALA A 166 1.39 30.68 7.19
CA ALA A 166 -0.06 30.70 7.37
C ALA A 166 -0.71 29.37 6.98
N THR A 167 -0.27 28.72 5.89
CA THR A 167 -0.84 27.43 5.46
C THR A 167 -0.31 26.26 6.27
N VAL A 168 0.99 26.25 6.56
CA VAL A 168 1.66 25.10 7.19
C VAL A 168 1.55 25.09 8.71
N THR A 169 1.79 26.24 9.36
CA THR A 169 1.81 26.34 10.82
C THR A 169 0.45 26.75 11.38
N GLU A 170 -0.24 27.69 10.72
CA GLU A 170 -1.53 28.21 11.20
C GLU A 170 -2.74 27.48 10.62
N GLY A 171 -2.53 26.59 9.62
CA GLY A 171 -3.59 25.80 8.99
C GLY A 171 -4.59 26.63 8.18
N GLN A 172 -4.21 27.83 7.75
CA GLN A 172 -5.04 28.69 6.93
C GLN A 172 -5.11 28.20 5.49
N THR A 173 -6.21 28.53 4.81
CA THR A 173 -6.34 28.31 3.36
C THR A 173 -5.98 29.60 2.64
N VAL A 174 -5.24 29.48 1.55
CA VAL A 174 -4.85 30.61 0.68
C VAL A 174 -5.40 30.39 -0.72
N GLU A 175 -5.68 31.50 -1.42
CA GLU A 175 -6.00 31.48 -2.84
C GLU A 175 -4.69 31.50 -3.64
N GLY A 176 -4.51 30.57 -4.58
CA GLY A 176 -3.30 30.47 -5.39
C GLY A 176 -2.81 29.05 -5.61
N ASP A 177 -1.54 28.91 -5.97
CA ASP A 177 -0.82 27.64 -6.06
C ASP A 177 -0.47 27.14 -4.65
N SER A 178 -1.42 26.42 -4.04
CA SER A 178 -1.26 25.76 -2.75
C SER A 178 -1.59 24.27 -2.87
N TRP A 179 -0.58 23.46 -2.63
CA TRP A 179 -0.62 21.99 -2.62
C TRP A 179 0.61 21.51 -1.85
N ASN A 180 0.58 20.29 -1.37
CA ASN A 180 1.77 19.70 -0.76
C ASN A 180 1.91 18.24 -1.14
N TRP A 181 3.16 17.83 -1.28
CA TRP A 181 3.56 16.45 -1.33
C TRP A 181 4.63 16.22 -0.27
N LYS A 182 4.25 15.46 0.77
CA LYS A 182 5.12 15.07 1.86
C LYS A 182 5.81 13.75 1.52
N ALA A 183 6.86 13.83 0.70
CA ALA A 183 7.60 12.65 0.26
C ALA A 183 8.28 11.96 1.44
N ASP A 184 7.95 10.68 1.65
CA ASP A 184 8.64 9.83 2.62
C ASP A 184 9.95 9.31 2.04
N TRP A 185 10.98 9.12 2.87
CA TRP A 185 12.23 8.57 2.33
C TRP A 185 12.11 7.08 2.02
N ALA A 186 11.37 6.29 2.80
CA ALA A 186 11.29 4.83 2.63
C ALA A 186 10.77 4.37 1.25
N GLY A 187 9.79 5.07 0.69
CA GLY A 187 9.17 4.78 -0.60
C GLY A 187 9.78 5.53 -1.78
N ASN A 188 10.59 6.57 -1.53
CA ASN A 188 11.19 7.40 -2.57
C ASN A 188 12.72 7.20 -2.69
N GLY A 189 13.39 6.88 -1.60
CA GLY A 189 14.80 6.49 -1.52
C GLY A 189 15.75 7.43 -2.27
N SER A 190 16.49 6.84 -3.22
CA SER A 190 17.71 7.44 -3.74
C SER A 190 17.56 8.61 -4.70
N TRP A 191 16.41 8.80 -5.34
CA TRP A 191 16.20 10.00 -6.17
C TRP A 191 15.97 11.26 -5.31
N LEU A 192 15.58 11.08 -4.04
CA LEU A 192 15.35 12.18 -3.11
C LEU A 192 16.67 12.64 -2.47
N PHE A 193 17.40 11.75 -1.78
CA PHE A 193 18.63 12.05 -1.00
C PHE A 193 19.76 11.02 -1.18
N GLY A 194 19.76 10.23 -2.26
CA GLY A 194 20.84 9.29 -2.54
C GLY A 194 20.78 7.98 -1.71
N SER A 195 21.94 7.34 -1.53
CA SER A 195 22.05 5.99 -0.96
C SER A 195 21.72 5.92 0.53
N GLU A 196 21.21 4.77 1.00
CA GLU A 196 21.03 4.48 2.44
C GLU A 196 22.34 4.53 3.24
N THR A 197 23.48 4.45 2.55
CA THR A 197 24.82 4.50 3.15
C THR A 197 25.39 5.92 3.29
N GLN A 198 24.69 6.94 2.82
CA GLN A 198 25.14 8.35 2.81
C GLN A 198 24.05 9.29 3.32
N LEU A 199 23.60 9.05 4.56
CA LEU A 199 22.48 9.79 5.18
C LEU A 199 22.94 10.86 6.18
N ASP A 200 24.23 10.94 6.50
CA ASP A 200 24.79 11.98 7.36
C ASP A 200 25.11 13.24 6.54
N TYR A 201 24.15 14.17 6.48
CA TYR A 201 24.29 15.45 5.77
C TYR A 201 25.12 16.48 6.54
N GLY A 202 25.43 16.20 7.82
CA GLY A 202 26.15 17.09 8.71
C GLY A 202 25.25 17.99 9.55
N THR A 203 25.74 19.17 9.94
CA THR A 203 25.09 20.01 10.97
C THR A 203 25.05 21.48 10.56
N MET A 204 24.00 22.19 10.97
CA MET A 204 23.84 23.64 10.80
C MET A 204 23.60 24.28 12.16
N THR A 205 24.44 25.24 12.55
CA THR A 205 24.33 25.95 13.82
C THR A 205 24.01 27.41 13.59
N PHE A 206 22.97 27.90 14.26
CA PHE A 206 22.64 29.32 14.36
C PHE A 206 22.96 29.83 15.76
N ASP A 207 23.60 30.99 15.85
CA ASP A 207 23.91 31.62 17.13
C ASP A 207 23.61 33.12 17.14
N LEU A 208 23.39 33.64 18.34
CA LEU A 208 23.26 35.06 18.64
C LEU A 208 24.40 35.53 19.55
N ILE A 209 25.62 35.07 19.28
CA ILE A 209 26.81 35.36 20.09
C ILE A 209 27.61 36.47 19.42
N GLY A 210 27.35 37.73 19.82
CA GLY A 210 28.02 38.91 19.26
C GLY A 210 27.59 39.29 17.85
N GLY A 211 26.58 38.61 17.31
CA GLY A 211 26.01 38.80 15.98
C GLY A 211 25.05 37.66 15.66
N ALA A 212 24.32 37.76 14.54
CA ALA A 212 23.54 36.64 14.02
C ALA A 212 24.41 35.83 13.05
N HIS A 213 24.97 34.74 13.54
CA HIS A 213 25.95 33.93 12.82
C HIS A 213 25.40 32.54 12.50
N MET A 214 25.87 32.00 11.37
CA MET A 214 25.51 30.67 10.91
C MET A 214 26.78 29.93 10.52
N THR A 215 26.92 28.69 10.99
CA THR A 215 27.99 27.78 10.57
C THR A 215 27.38 26.47 10.09
N VAL A 216 27.90 25.93 8.99
CA VAL A 216 27.36 24.72 8.37
C VAL A 216 28.48 23.77 7.99
N ASP A 217 28.38 22.55 8.47
CA ASP A 217 29.22 21.42 8.07
C ASP A 217 28.42 20.55 7.09
N HIS A 218 28.62 20.75 5.79
CA HIS A 218 27.97 19.95 4.74
C HIS A 218 28.82 18.73 4.45
N LYS A 219 28.54 17.62 5.12
CA LYS A 219 29.36 16.40 4.96
C LYS A 219 29.24 15.77 3.57
N ILE A 220 28.03 15.75 3.01
CA ILE A 220 27.79 15.18 1.67
C ILE A 220 28.41 16.03 0.56
N LEU A 221 28.36 17.36 0.69
CA LEU A 221 28.96 18.28 -0.28
C LEU A 221 30.46 18.52 -0.02
N GLY A 222 30.99 18.04 1.11
CA GLY A 222 32.40 18.18 1.49
C GLY A 222 32.84 19.63 1.73
N ARG A 223 31.96 20.48 2.26
CA ARG A 223 32.25 21.91 2.50
C ARG A 223 31.88 22.34 3.92
N GLN A 224 32.63 23.30 4.44
CA GLN A 224 32.34 24.00 5.68
C GLN A 224 32.17 25.48 5.37
N GLU A 225 31.04 26.03 5.81
CA GLU A 225 30.63 27.39 5.52
C GLU A 225 30.42 28.16 6.83
N SER A 226 30.70 29.45 6.82
CA SER A 226 30.50 30.35 7.95
C SER A 226 30.06 31.69 7.43
N GLY A 227 28.94 32.17 7.95
CA GLY A 227 28.23 33.29 7.41
C GLY A 227 27.36 33.99 8.44
N SER A 228 26.45 34.82 7.96
CA SER A 228 25.43 35.47 8.77
C SER A 228 24.03 35.08 8.31
N PHE A 229 23.05 35.28 9.17
CA PHE A 229 21.65 35.12 8.83
C PHE A 229 20.82 36.25 9.44
N MET A 230 19.67 36.52 8.84
CA MET A 230 18.66 37.42 9.39
C MET A 230 17.29 36.81 9.24
N LEU A 231 16.60 36.66 10.37
CA LEU A 231 15.21 36.22 10.44
C LEU A 231 14.28 37.43 10.44
N ASP A 232 13.37 37.49 9.47
CA ASP A 232 12.22 38.38 9.51
C ASP A 232 11.04 37.61 10.10
N ALA A 233 10.91 37.68 11.43
CA ALA A 233 9.86 36.98 12.16
C ALA A 233 8.45 37.43 11.76
N SER A 234 8.28 38.69 11.33
CA SER A 234 6.96 39.21 10.92
C SER A 234 6.52 38.67 9.57
N ASN A 235 7.46 38.52 8.63
CA ASN A 235 7.17 38.01 7.28
C ASN A 235 7.45 36.52 7.12
N HIS A 236 7.98 35.85 8.15
CA HIS A 236 8.38 34.44 8.13
C HIS A 236 9.33 34.10 6.98
N THR A 237 10.35 34.94 6.81
CA THR A 237 11.42 34.74 5.81
C THR A 237 12.79 34.80 6.49
N MET A 238 13.78 34.13 5.91
CA MET A 238 15.15 34.15 6.37
C MET A 238 16.09 34.43 5.19
N ARG A 239 17.07 35.32 5.43
CA ARG A 239 18.18 35.55 4.51
C ARG A 239 19.47 35.03 5.13
N THR A 240 20.23 34.21 4.41
CA THR A 240 21.60 33.84 4.78
C THR A 240 22.62 34.47 3.84
N THR A 241 23.84 34.71 4.32
CA THR A 241 24.96 35.28 3.56
C THR A 241 26.22 34.48 3.86
N ASP A 242 26.97 34.11 2.82
CA ASP A 242 28.23 33.34 2.89
C ASP A 242 28.15 31.92 3.50
N ALA A 243 26.93 31.46 3.82
CA ALA A 243 26.62 30.08 4.16
C ALA A 243 25.23 29.68 3.67
N TYR A 244 25.05 28.43 3.25
CA TYR A 244 23.76 27.89 2.82
C TYR A 244 23.27 26.81 3.78
N ILE A 245 21.95 26.69 3.94
CA ILE A 245 21.33 25.62 4.74
C ILE A 245 21.78 24.24 4.26
N LEU A 246 21.75 23.22 5.11
CA LEU A 246 22.01 21.84 4.68
C LEU A 246 21.03 21.42 3.58
N HIS A 247 21.55 20.94 2.46
CA HIS A 247 20.79 20.41 1.33
C HIS A 247 21.61 19.37 0.56
N ASP A 248 20.96 18.70 -0.38
CA ASP A 248 21.56 17.72 -1.26
C ASP A 248 22.09 18.34 -2.56
N ALA A 249 23.11 17.69 -3.15
CA ALA A 249 23.70 18.10 -4.43
C ALA A 249 22.70 18.05 -5.60
N GLY A 250 21.63 17.27 -5.47
CA GLY A 250 20.65 17.05 -6.53
C GLY A 250 19.82 18.29 -6.85
N ARG A 251 19.82 19.32 -5.99
CA ARG A 251 19.04 20.56 -6.20
C ARG A 251 19.91 21.81 -6.42
N ASP A 252 21.24 21.68 -6.38
CA ASP A 252 22.16 22.79 -6.70
C ASP A 252 21.95 23.39 -8.09
N GLY A 253 21.50 22.57 -9.04
CA GLY A 253 21.23 23.00 -10.40
C GLY A 253 19.87 23.68 -10.62
N VAL A 254 18.98 23.69 -9.63
CA VAL A 254 17.58 24.12 -9.81
C VAL A 254 17.14 25.24 -8.86
N VAL A 255 17.96 25.62 -7.88
CA VAL A 255 17.72 26.75 -6.97
C VAL A 255 18.67 27.89 -7.34
N ILE A 256 18.13 29.09 -7.53
CA ILE A 256 18.94 30.27 -7.90
C ILE A 256 19.71 30.83 -6.69
N ASP A 257 19.04 30.93 -5.55
CA ASP A 257 19.59 31.57 -4.34
C ASP A 257 19.22 30.76 -3.09
N TRP A 258 20.15 29.91 -2.66
CA TRP A 258 20.00 29.09 -1.45
C TRP A 258 19.98 29.88 -0.14
N GLY A 259 20.31 31.17 -0.18
CA GLY A 259 20.21 32.01 1.01
C GLY A 259 18.88 32.74 1.11
N ASP A 260 17.96 32.63 0.15
CA ASP A 260 16.65 33.29 0.17
C ASP A 260 15.57 32.26 0.52
N LEU A 261 15.09 32.31 1.77
CA LEU A 261 14.33 31.23 2.36
C LEU A 261 12.99 31.72 2.92
N LYS A 262 11.95 30.91 2.73
CA LYS A 262 10.72 31.02 3.51
C LYS A 262 10.79 30.12 4.74
N VAL A 263 10.31 30.60 5.87
CA VAL A 263 10.12 29.80 7.10
C VAL A 263 8.66 29.33 7.11
N LEU A 264 8.44 28.02 6.93
CA LEU A 264 7.09 27.45 6.88
C LEU A 264 6.63 26.97 8.24
N SER A 265 7.56 26.48 9.05
CA SER A 265 7.34 26.17 10.47
C SER A 265 8.64 26.25 11.25
N LEU A 266 8.53 26.62 12.52
CA LEU A 266 9.65 26.66 13.46
C LEU A 266 9.12 26.45 14.87
N THR A 267 9.67 25.46 15.56
CA THR A 267 9.40 25.14 16.96
C THR A 267 10.72 24.99 17.71
N GLU A 268 10.66 24.62 18.99
CA GLU A 268 11.87 24.32 19.77
C GLU A 268 12.69 23.17 19.17
N ASN A 269 12.02 22.18 18.56
CA ASN A 269 12.61 20.92 18.13
C ASN A 269 12.61 20.72 16.61
N THR A 270 11.82 21.48 15.86
CA THR A 270 11.56 21.22 14.43
C THR A 270 11.55 22.51 13.63
N MET A 271 11.99 22.43 12.38
CA MET A 271 12.07 23.58 11.49
C MET A 271 11.87 23.16 10.03
N GLN A 272 11.12 23.96 9.28
CA GLN A 272 10.93 23.80 7.85
C GLN A 272 11.34 25.07 7.10
N LEU A 273 12.39 24.97 6.30
CA LEU A 273 12.91 26.08 5.47
C LEU A 273 12.70 25.74 4.00
N ALA A 274 12.13 26.67 3.24
CA ALA A 274 11.84 26.46 1.83
C ALA A 274 12.72 27.33 0.93
N ALA A 275 13.37 26.68 -0.04
CA ALA A 275 14.02 27.34 -1.17
C ALA A 275 13.12 27.22 -2.42
N LEU A 276 13.13 28.23 -3.28
CA LEU A 276 12.33 28.22 -4.51
C LEU A 276 13.05 27.45 -5.62
N ARG A 277 12.41 26.41 -6.16
CA ARG A 277 12.82 25.77 -7.41
C ARG A 277 12.52 26.69 -8.59
N ASP A 278 13.55 27.04 -9.35
CA ASP A 278 13.41 27.82 -10.56
C ASP A 278 12.89 26.95 -11.71
N ALA A 279 11.86 27.46 -12.41
CA ALA A 279 11.19 26.71 -13.46
C ALA A 279 12.06 26.54 -14.72
N ALA A 280 12.91 27.53 -15.03
CA ALA A 280 13.75 27.48 -16.22
C ALA A 280 14.95 26.54 -16.02
N LEU A 281 15.54 26.53 -14.82
CA LEU A 281 16.66 25.65 -14.48
C LEU A 281 16.24 24.19 -14.29
N SER A 282 15.09 23.95 -13.64
CA SER A 282 14.57 22.59 -13.44
C SER A 282 13.98 21.97 -14.70
N GLY A 283 13.43 22.78 -15.61
CA GLY A 283 12.56 22.29 -16.69
C GLY A 283 11.18 21.81 -16.19
N GLU A 284 10.86 22.08 -14.93
CA GLU A 284 9.61 21.74 -14.26
C GLU A 284 8.89 23.02 -13.78
N GLY A 285 7.67 22.90 -13.23
CA GLY A 285 7.00 24.04 -12.61
C GLY A 285 7.76 24.58 -11.40
N ALA A 286 7.64 25.87 -11.11
CA ALA A 286 8.13 26.42 -9.86
C ALA A 286 7.45 25.71 -8.67
N CYS A 287 8.21 25.40 -7.63
CA CYS A 287 7.68 24.85 -6.39
C CYS A 287 8.60 25.22 -5.23
N LEU A 288 8.07 25.15 -4.01
CA LEU A 288 8.86 25.29 -2.79
C LEU A 288 9.47 23.93 -2.43
N LEU A 289 10.80 23.90 -2.36
CA LEU A 289 11.59 22.78 -1.85
C LEU A 289 11.77 22.97 -0.35
N VAL A 290 10.98 22.25 0.44
CA VAL A 290 10.86 22.45 1.88
C VAL A 290 11.72 21.43 2.63
N TYR A 291 12.89 21.86 3.09
CA TYR A 291 13.81 21.05 3.86
C TYR A 291 13.38 21.00 5.32
N ASN A 292 13.33 19.77 5.86
CA ASN A 292 12.84 19.47 7.19
C ASN A 292 14.01 19.18 8.13
N PHE A 293 14.13 19.97 9.18
CA PHE A 293 15.21 19.89 10.17
C PHE A 293 14.66 19.62 11.55
N ILE A 294 15.46 18.92 12.35
CA ILE A 294 15.21 18.76 13.79
C ILE A 294 16.40 19.31 14.59
N ALA A 295 16.12 19.81 15.78
CA ALA A 295 17.15 20.24 16.72
C ALA A 295 18.04 19.04 17.06
N LYS A 296 19.36 19.25 17.10
CA LYS A 296 20.31 18.17 17.38
C LYS A 296 20.06 17.54 18.74
N ASP A 297 19.78 18.35 19.76
CA ASP A 297 19.47 17.86 21.11
C ASP A 297 18.22 16.98 21.13
N TYR A 298 17.21 17.29 20.31
CA TYR A 298 16.04 16.44 20.13
C TYR A 298 16.42 15.13 19.44
N SER A 299 17.20 15.18 18.36
CA SER A 299 17.67 13.99 17.64
C SER A 299 18.50 13.05 18.53
N ASP A 300 19.39 13.61 19.34
CA ASP A 300 20.31 12.88 20.23
C ASP A 300 19.57 12.22 21.41
N SER A 301 18.42 12.78 21.81
CA SER A 301 17.58 12.25 22.91
C SER A 301 16.35 11.48 22.42
N TRP A 302 16.16 11.36 21.10
CA TRP A 302 15.02 10.68 20.51
C TRP A 302 15.10 9.18 20.77
N VAL A 303 13.94 8.60 21.10
CA VAL A 303 13.74 7.16 21.22
C VAL A 303 12.61 6.79 20.27
N ALA A 304 12.79 5.72 19.51
CA ALA A 304 11.78 5.27 18.57
C ALA A 304 10.46 5.03 19.29
N PRO A 305 9.34 5.59 18.81
CA PRO A 305 8.04 5.24 19.34
C PRO A 305 7.81 3.75 19.09
N ASP A 306 7.31 3.03 20.11
CA ASP A 306 6.87 1.64 19.95
C ASP A 306 5.81 1.60 18.86
N GLN A 307 6.19 1.14 17.67
CA GLN A 307 5.23 0.82 16.62
C GLN A 307 4.61 -0.53 16.96
N PRO A 308 3.29 -0.70 16.76
CA PRO A 308 2.71 -2.04 16.84
C PRO A 308 3.44 -2.95 15.85
N ASP A 309 3.77 -4.18 16.29
CA ASP A 309 4.33 -5.20 15.41
C ASP A 309 3.43 -5.30 14.17
N PRO A 310 3.99 -5.27 12.94
CA PRO A 310 3.18 -5.41 11.74
C PRO A 310 2.47 -6.77 11.75
N GLU A 311 1.26 -6.79 11.23
CA GLU A 311 0.50 -8.02 11.10
C GLU A 311 1.08 -8.87 9.95
N PRO A 312 1.41 -10.16 10.18
CA PRO A 312 1.81 -11.08 9.13
C PRO A 312 0.77 -11.13 7.99
N PRO A 313 1.17 -11.49 6.76
CA PRO A 313 0.32 -11.41 5.57
C PRO A 313 -0.78 -12.49 5.52
N TYR A 314 -1.00 -13.23 6.60
CA TYR A 314 -2.04 -14.24 6.70
C TYR A 314 -3.42 -13.58 6.82
N ASP A 315 -4.30 -13.87 5.86
CA ASP A 315 -5.65 -13.28 5.74
C ASP A 315 -6.79 -14.32 5.84
N GLY A 316 -6.45 -15.55 6.24
CA GLY A 316 -7.41 -16.64 6.42
C GLY A 316 -8.00 -16.75 7.83
N ASP A 317 -8.82 -17.77 8.02
CA ASP A 317 -9.26 -18.24 9.34
C ASP A 317 -8.37 -19.40 9.77
N ALA A 318 -7.54 -19.20 10.79
CA ALA A 318 -6.55 -20.21 11.16
C ALA A 318 -7.19 -21.52 11.64
N ASN A 319 -8.36 -21.47 12.28
CA ASN A 319 -9.03 -22.68 12.72
C ASN A 319 -9.62 -23.46 11.52
N GLU A 320 -10.17 -22.78 10.52
CA GLU A 320 -10.60 -23.41 9.27
C GLU A 320 -9.45 -23.92 8.42
N ASP A 321 -8.39 -23.14 8.24
CA ASP A 321 -7.27 -23.48 7.36
C ASP A 321 -6.44 -24.64 7.93
N LEU A 322 -6.23 -24.67 9.26
CA LEU A 322 -5.61 -25.80 9.98
C LEU A 322 -6.46 -27.07 9.95
N THR A 323 -7.76 -26.94 9.65
CA THR A 323 -8.71 -28.04 9.52
C THR A 323 -9.37 -28.00 8.13
N THR A 324 -10.60 -28.49 7.96
CA THR A 324 -11.38 -28.24 6.75
C THR A 324 -12.84 -27.96 7.11
N ALA A 325 -13.59 -27.34 6.20
CA ALA A 325 -15.03 -27.09 6.38
C ALA A 325 -15.88 -28.38 6.38
N VAL A 326 -15.34 -29.50 5.87
CA VAL A 326 -16.08 -30.77 5.66
C VAL A 326 -15.58 -31.92 6.54
N SER A 327 -14.30 -31.89 6.92
CA SER A 327 -13.67 -32.77 7.92
C SER A 327 -13.20 -31.94 9.10
N THR A 328 -13.67 -32.28 10.29
CA THR A 328 -13.18 -31.66 11.52
C THR A 328 -11.69 -31.92 11.71
N THR A 329 -11.07 -32.93 11.07
CA THR A 329 -9.69 -33.33 11.30
C THR A 329 -8.79 -33.16 10.06
N LYS A 330 -7.56 -32.66 10.27
CA LYS A 330 -6.51 -32.53 9.25
C LYS A 330 -5.14 -32.82 9.84
N THR A 331 -4.28 -33.48 9.06
CA THR A 331 -2.90 -33.80 9.46
C THR A 331 -1.90 -33.02 8.62
N TRP A 332 -0.89 -32.48 9.27
CA TRP A 332 0.18 -31.67 8.71
C TRP A 332 1.52 -32.36 8.95
N LYS A 333 2.40 -32.30 7.95
CA LYS A 333 3.79 -32.75 8.03
C LYS A 333 4.72 -31.66 7.56
N ILE A 334 5.96 -31.68 8.03
CA ILE A 334 7.01 -30.78 7.53
C ILE A 334 7.23 -31.08 6.04
N ASP A 335 7.24 -30.02 5.23
CA ASP A 335 7.67 -30.12 3.84
C ASP A 335 9.18 -30.40 3.80
N MET A 336 9.57 -31.54 3.25
CA MET A 336 10.97 -31.96 3.27
C MET A 336 11.83 -31.24 2.23
N ASP A 337 11.21 -30.58 1.25
CA ASP A 337 11.91 -29.81 0.23
C ASP A 337 12.28 -28.41 0.77
N ILE A 338 11.41 -27.84 1.61
CA ILE A 338 11.58 -26.51 2.23
C ILE A 338 11.16 -26.47 3.71
N PRO A 339 11.83 -27.23 4.61
CA PRO A 339 11.32 -27.51 5.95
C PRO A 339 11.12 -26.30 6.87
N TYR A 340 11.91 -25.24 6.71
CA TYR A 340 11.80 -24.04 7.53
C TYR A 340 12.49 -22.81 6.92
N ASN A 341 12.14 -21.63 7.42
CA ASN A 341 12.80 -20.36 7.11
C ASN A 341 12.69 -19.39 8.32
N TRP A 342 13.35 -18.23 8.22
CA TRP A 342 13.09 -17.08 9.07
C TRP A 342 12.24 -16.07 8.31
N HIS A 343 11.24 -15.53 8.98
CA HIS A 343 10.39 -14.47 8.44
C HIS A 343 10.48 -13.20 9.30
N GLY A 344 10.46 -12.04 8.66
CA GLY A 344 10.21 -10.77 9.34
C GLY A 344 8.82 -10.74 9.97
N LEU A 345 8.57 -9.75 10.82
CA LEU A 345 7.24 -9.57 11.43
C LEU A 345 6.12 -9.38 10.39
N ASP A 346 6.47 -8.81 9.24
CA ASP A 346 5.61 -8.61 8.07
C ASP A 346 5.49 -9.86 7.17
N GLY A 347 6.01 -11.00 7.61
CA GLY A 347 6.03 -12.25 6.84
C GLY A 347 7.04 -12.30 5.70
N SER A 348 7.90 -11.30 5.52
CA SER A 348 8.94 -11.34 4.48
C SER A 348 9.99 -12.42 4.76
N ALA A 349 10.35 -13.23 3.77
CA ALA A 349 11.39 -14.26 3.93
C ALA A 349 12.77 -13.61 4.11
N LEU A 350 13.48 -13.96 5.19
CA LEU A 350 14.80 -13.42 5.52
C LEU A 350 15.95 -14.21 4.88
N ASN A 351 15.67 -15.41 4.35
CA ASN A 351 16.64 -16.18 3.58
C ASN A 351 16.00 -16.69 2.28
N GLU A 352 16.77 -16.62 1.20
CA GLU A 352 16.40 -17.17 -0.11
C GLU A 352 16.81 -18.66 -0.18
N VAL A 353 15.86 -19.52 -0.56
CA VAL A 353 16.09 -20.97 -0.71
C VAL A 353 16.77 -21.25 -2.04
N ALA A 354 17.91 -21.96 -1.99
CA ALA A 354 18.72 -22.26 -3.18
C ALA A 354 18.48 -23.66 -3.76
N SER A 355 17.99 -24.61 -2.96
CA SER A 355 17.71 -25.99 -3.40
C SER A 355 16.56 -26.63 -2.62
N THR A 356 15.70 -27.35 -3.34
CA THR A 356 14.45 -27.95 -2.85
C THR A 356 14.37 -29.47 -3.19
N ALA A 357 15.53 -30.15 -3.29
CA ALA A 357 15.78 -31.59 -3.60
C ALA A 357 15.48 -32.09 -5.05
N SER A 358 16.21 -33.07 -5.63
CA SER A 358 16.23 -34.52 -5.31
C SER A 358 17.62 -35.24 -5.24
N ASP A 359 18.75 -34.54 -5.39
CA ASP A 359 20.12 -35.09 -5.19
C ASP A 359 21.11 -34.10 -4.54
N GLY A 360 20.60 -33.00 -3.95
CA GLY A 360 21.40 -31.83 -3.55
C GLY A 360 21.05 -31.10 -2.24
N GLY A 361 20.31 -31.70 -1.30
CA GLY A 361 20.09 -31.19 0.07
C GLY A 361 19.30 -29.87 0.20
N PHE A 362 18.83 -29.55 1.41
CA PHE A 362 18.21 -28.27 1.76
C PHE A 362 19.30 -27.21 2.03
N ALA A 363 19.25 -26.07 1.34
CA ALA A 363 20.22 -24.98 1.52
C ALA A 363 19.64 -23.60 1.19
N PHE A 364 20.14 -22.58 1.89
CA PHE A 364 19.94 -21.18 1.50
C PHE A 364 21.04 -20.72 0.55
N SER A 365 20.77 -19.65 -0.21
CA SER A 365 21.75 -19.08 -1.16
C SER A 365 23.02 -18.57 -0.47
N THR A 366 22.94 -18.21 0.81
CA THR A 366 24.03 -17.61 1.58
C THR A 366 24.74 -18.58 2.54
N TRP A 367 24.10 -19.67 2.95
CA TRP A 367 24.67 -20.65 3.89
C TRP A 367 23.92 -21.98 3.90
N THR A 368 24.55 -23.03 4.43
CA THR A 368 23.94 -24.36 4.59
C THR A 368 23.39 -24.51 6.01
N PRO A 369 22.06 -24.59 6.17
CA PRO A 369 21.44 -24.63 7.47
C PRO A 369 21.33 -26.07 8.00
N PRO A 370 21.17 -26.28 9.33
CA PRO A 370 21.01 -27.63 9.89
C PRO A 370 19.83 -28.40 9.31
N TYR A 371 20.05 -29.64 8.92
CA TYR A 371 19.01 -30.51 8.40
C TYR A 371 19.14 -31.91 8.99
N ASP A 372 18.04 -32.46 9.50
CA ASP A 372 17.95 -33.83 10.00
C ASP A 372 16.65 -34.46 9.49
N GLU A 373 16.79 -35.36 8.52
CA GLU A 373 15.68 -36.04 7.86
C GLU A 373 14.83 -36.86 8.83
N ALA A 374 15.45 -37.47 9.85
CA ALA A 374 14.73 -38.28 10.82
C ALA A 374 13.95 -37.41 11.81
N ALA A 375 14.54 -36.31 12.26
CA ALA A 375 13.87 -35.36 13.14
C ALA A 375 12.68 -34.70 12.44
N PHE A 376 12.86 -34.20 11.21
CA PHE A 376 11.81 -33.52 10.46
C PHE A 376 10.74 -34.49 9.96
N GLY A 377 11.13 -35.65 9.42
CA GLY A 377 10.19 -36.65 8.91
C GLY A 377 9.35 -37.34 9.99
N ALA A 378 9.75 -37.27 11.27
CA ALA A 378 8.97 -37.79 12.39
C ALA A 378 7.86 -36.85 12.85
N VAL A 379 7.89 -35.57 12.44
CA VAL A 379 6.87 -34.59 12.82
C VAL A 379 5.57 -34.86 12.07
N SER A 380 4.48 -35.06 12.81
CA SER A 380 3.12 -35.17 12.28
C SER A 380 2.14 -34.53 13.25
N MET A 381 1.52 -33.43 12.84
CA MET A 381 0.57 -32.67 13.65
C MET A 381 -0.84 -32.86 13.12
N THR A 382 -1.72 -33.44 13.93
CA THR A 382 -3.14 -33.61 13.59
C THR A 382 -3.96 -32.67 14.46
N LEU A 383 -4.80 -31.83 13.85
CA LEU A 383 -5.76 -30.98 14.55
C LEU A 383 -7.18 -31.43 14.22
N THR A 384 -8.06 -31.40 15.22
CA THR A 384 -9.49 -31.66 15.11
C THR A 384 -10.28 -30.45 15.60
N LYS A 385 -11.04 -29.78 14.73
CA LYS A 385 -11.96 -28.68 15.04
C LYS A 385 -13.12 -29.19 15.88
N GLU A 386 -13.35 -28.57 17.03
CA GLU A 386 -14.48 -28.88 17.92
C GLU A 386 -15.39 -27.66 18.16
N GLY A 387 -14.94 -26.46 17.78
CA GLY A 387 -15.71 -25.22 17.82
C GLY A 387 -15.13 -24.16 16.87
N ASP A 388 -15.69 -22.95 16.92
CA ASP A 388 -15.33 -21.86 16.00
C ASP A 388 -13.91 -21.31 16.26
N ASP A 389 -13.42 -21.39 17.50
CA ASP A 389 -12.13 -20.83 17.91
C ASP A 389 -11.15 -21.89 18.46
N GLY A 390 -11.31 -23.16 18.09
CA GLY A 390 -10.36 -24.21 18.50
C GLY A 390 -10.86 -25.65 18.44
N GLY A 391 -10.11 -26.53 19.10
CA GLY A 391 -10.39 -27.96 19.16
C GLY A 391 -9.31 -28.78 19.86
N THR A 392 -9.03 -29.99 19.36
CA THR A 392 -8.02 -30.91 19.91
C THR A 392 -6.87 -31.15 18.94
N TYR A 393 -5.69 -31.50 19.47
CA TYR A 393 -4.52 -31.85 18.66
C TYR A 393 -3.83 -33.12 19.15
N SER A 394 -3.13 -33.78 18.23
CA SER A 394 -2.16 -34.85 18.47
C SER A 394 -0.94 -34.62 17.60
N ILE A 395 0.22 -34.41 18.23
CA ILE A 395 1.49 -34.13 17.58
C ILE A 395 2.46 -35.28 17.87
N GLN A 396 2.93 -35.95 16.83
CA GLN A 396 4.04 -36.90 16.90
C GLN A 396 5.34 -36.24 16.50
N THR A 397 6.43 -36.65 17.15
CA THR A 397 7.80 -36.17 16.93
C THR A 397 8.77 -37.34 17.06
N LEU A 398 10.06 -37.12 16.80
CA LEU A 398 11.07 -38.17 16.98
C LEU A 398 11.22 -38.61 18.45
N ASP A 399 11.05 -37.67 19.39
CA ASP A 399 11.34 -37.87 20.81
C ASP A 399 10.08 -38.21 21.65
N GLY A 400 8.89 -38.18 21.05
CA GLY A 400 7.64 -38.48 21.74
C GLY A 400 6.41 -37.88 21.08
N SER A 401 5.31 -37.79 21.84
CA SER A 401 4.03 -37.29 21.38
C SER A 401 3.39 -36.34 22.37
N TYR A 402 2.60 -35.40 21.85
CA TYR A 402 1.83 -34.42 22.61
C TYR A 402 0.36 -34.51 22.20
N GLU A 403 -0.55 -34.44 23.17
CA GLU A 403 -1.99 -34.39 22.93
C GLU A 403 -2.62 -33.35 23.87
N GLY A 404 -3.64 -32.65 23.38
CA GLY A 404 -4.30 -31.60 24.15
C GLY A 404 -5.39 -30.88 23.37
N SER A 405 -5.80 -29.73 23.89
CA SER A 405 -6.71 -28.81 23.23
C SER A 405 -5.97 -27.55 22.79
N TYR A 406 -6.38 -26.98 21.66
CA TYR A 406 -5.87 -25.69 21.20
C TYR A 406 -6.99 -24.67 21.05
N THR A 407 -6.63 -23.40 21.14
CA THR A 407 -7.50 -22.26 20.81
C THR A 407 -6.83 -21.34 19.82
N VAL A 408 -7.63 -20.65 19.01
CA VAL A 408 -7.19 -19.64 18.05
C VAL A 408 -7.75 -18.29 18.50
N ASP A 409 -6.91 -17.26 18.55
CA ASP A 409 -7.34 -15.90 18.87
C ASP A 409 -7.66 -15.06 17.61
N GLU A 410 -8.18 -13.83 17.81
CA GLU A 410 -8.51 -12.91 16.72
C GLU A 410 -7.31 -12.48 15.85
N SER A 411 -6.08 -12.72 16.33
CA SER A 411 -4.83 -12.45 15.62
C SER A 411 -4.21 -13.73 15.03
N ASN A 412 -4.97 -14.82 14.97
CA ASN A 412 -4.56 -16.11 14.44
C ASN A 412 -3.39 -16.77 15.21
N ASN A 413 -3.19 -16.42 16.48
CA ASN A 413 -2.29 -17.17 17.36
C ASN A 413 -2.98 -18.45 17.83
N ILE A 414 -2.24 -19.55 17.77
CA ILE A 414 -2.66 -20.88 18.18
C ILE A 414 -2.03 -21.16 19.54
N ASP A 415 -2.83 -21.20 20.61
CA ASP A 415 -2.40 -21.60 21.94
C ASP A 415 -2.60 -23.11 22.12
N PHE A 416 -1.52 -23.85 22.37
CA PHE A 416 -1.54 -25.30 22.59
C PHE A 416 -1.79 -25.68 24.06
N GLY A 417 -1.90 -24.71 24.96
CA GLY A 417 -2.14 -24.87 26.40
C GLY A 417 -1.00 -25.50 27.19
N GLN A 418 0.05 -25.98 26.52
CA GLN A 418 1.23 -26.59 27.10
C GLN A 418 2.44 -26.45 26.16
N PRO A 419 3.67 -26.55 26.69
CA PRO A 419 4.86 -26.53 25.85
C PRO A 419 4.91 -27.72 24.91
N VAL A 420 5.07 -27.46 23.60
CA VAL A 420 5.28 -28.49 22.57
C VAL A 420 6.64 -28.26 21.92
N THR A 421 7.43 -29.31 21.78
CA THR A 421 8.71 -29.28 21.05
C THR A 421 8.60 -30.19 19.84
N PHE A 422 8.72 -29.64 18.63
CA PHE A 422 8.62 -30.41 17.40
C PHE A 422 9.93 -31.15 17.09
N PHE A 423 11.06 -30.46 17.32
CA PHE A 423 12.40 -31.03 17.31
C PHE A 423 13.35 -30.14 18.12
N SER A 424 14.46 -30.70 18.57
CA SER A 424 15.46 -29.97 19.35
C SER A 424 16.88 -30.29 18.94
N ASN A 425 17.76 -29.30 19.10
CA ASN A 425 19.21 -29.43 18.93
C ASN A 425 19.67 -30.00 17.56
N VAL A 426 18.91 -29.76 16.49
CA VAL A 426 19.29 -30.14 15.12
C VAL A 426 20.50 -29.30 14.71
N GLY A 427 21.58 -29.96 14.28
CA GLY A 427 22.88 -29.30 14.01
C GLY A 427 23.51 -28.59 15.20
N GLY A 428 23.11 -28.93 16.43
CA GLY A 428 23.70 -28.41 17.67
C GLY A 428 23.10 -27.11 18.20
N TRP A 429 22.08 -26.54 17.54
CA TRP A 429 21.45 -25.30 17.98
C TRP A 429 20.00 -25.10 17.53
N LEU A 430 19.58 -25.69 16.40
CA LEU A 430 18.24 -25.46 15.86
C LEU A 430 17.19 -26.22 16.68
N THR A 431 16.21 -25.49 17.19
CA THR A 431 15.09 -26.02 17.98
C THR A 431 13.83 -25.29 17.57
N PHE A 432 12.72 -26.01 17.39
CA PHE A 432 11.41 -25.43 17.10
C PHE A 432 10.37 -25.99 18.07
N GLY A 433 9.57 -25.09 18.62
CA GLY A 433 8.49 -25.42 19.53
C GLY A 433 7.63 -24.20 19.82
N THR A 434 6.66 -24.36 20.70
CA THR A 434 5.83 -23.24 21.17
C THR A 434 6.68 -22.20 21.90
N THR A 435 6.19 -20.96 21.93
CA THR A 435 6.72 -19.88 22.79
C THR A 435 6.59 -20.22 24.29
N ALA A 436 7.09 -19.34 25.15
CA ALA A 436 6.92 -19.47 26.61
C ALA A 436 5.44 -19.40 27.03
N GLU A 437 4.62 -18.75 26.20
CA GLU A 437 3.16 -18.64 26.33
C GLU A 437 2.42 -19.83 25.70
N ASN A 438 3.13 -20.84 25.21
CA ASN A 438 2.59 -22.02 24.52
C ASN A 438 1.93 -21.73 23.16
N THR A 439 2.28 -20.62 22.54
CA THR A 439 1.68 -20.16 21.28
C THR A 439 2.57 -20.37 20.07
N LEU A 440 1.93 -20.51 18.91
CA LEU A 440 2.51 -20.40 17.56
C LEU A 440 1.56 -19.58 16.68
N ARG A 441 1.99 -19.18 15.48
CA ARG A 441 1.18 -18.35 14.59
C ARG A 441 1.31 -18.75 13.13
N ILE A 442 0.23 -18.72 12.36
CA ILE A 442 0.33 -18.85 10.89
C ILE A 442 0.85 -17.52 10.34
N ILE A 443 1.98 -17.56 9.65
CA ILE A 443 2.63 -16.38 9.05
C ILE A 443 2.15 -16.18 7.62
N ILE A 444 2.05 -17.28 6.87
CA ILE A 444 1.64 -17.31 5.45
C ILE A 444 0.81 -18.59 5.25
N SER A 445 -0.22 -18.52 4.41
CA SER A 445 -0.88 -19.68 3.82
C SER A 445 -0.69 -19.72 2.31
N GLU A 446 -0.56 -20.93 1.77
CA GLU A 446 -0.38 -21.20 0.35
C GLU A 446 -1.64 -21.93 -0.14
N LYS A 447 -2.28 -21.41 -1.18
CA LYS A 447 -3.54 -21.93 -1.71
C LYS A 447 -3.39 -22.35 -3.17
N ASP A 448 -4.05 -23.44 -3.56
CA ASP A 448 -4.16 -23.85 -4.96
C ASP A 448 -5.03 -22.88 -5.79
N ALA A 449 -5.11 -23.13 -7.09
CA ALA A 449 -5.86 -22.29 -8.03
C ALA A 449 -7.39 -22.22 -7.77
N ILE A 450 -7.91 -23.10 -6.90
CA ILE A 450 -9.33 -23.18 -6.53
C ILE A 450 -9.56 -22.86 -5.03
N GLY A 451 -8.53 -22.43 -4.31
CA GLY A 451 -8.59 -21.90 -2.94
C GLY A 451 -8.30 -22.89 -1.82
N ASN A 452 -7.93 -24.14 -2.10
CA ASN A 452 -7.58 -25.10 -1.06
C ASN A 452 -6.19 -24.81 -0.49
N ILE A 453 -6.02 -24.94 0.82
CA ILE A 453 -4.70 -24.80 1.46
C ILE A 453 -3.79 -25.97 1.05
N GLU A 454 -2.68 -25.67 0.37
CA GLU A 454 -1.61 -26.61 -0.01
C GLU A 454 -0.41 -26.54 0.93
N GLY A 455 -0.25 -25.45 1.68
CA GLY A 455 0.86 -25.26 2.60
C GLY A 455 0.61 -24.14 3.60
N ILE A 456 1.27 -24.19 4.75
CA ILE A 456 1.29 -23.10 5.73
C ILE A 456 2.70 -22.91 6.29
N TRP A 457 3.00 -21.66 6.65
CA TRP A 457 4.19 -21.32 7.41
C TRP A 457 3.83 -21.08 8.88
N LEU A 458 4.13 -22.03 9.75
CA LEU A 458 3.85 -21.96 11.19
C LEU A 458 5.05 -21.38 11.94
N GLY A 459 4.90 -20.16 12.46
CA GLY A 459 5.94 -19.35 13.10
C GLY A 459 6.00 -19.44 14.62
N GLN A 460 7.21 -19.54 15.15
CA GLN A 460 7.60 -19.31 16.54
C GLN A 460 8.22 -17.91 16.65
N ARG A 461 7.64 -17.04 17.49
CA ARG A 461 8.16 -15.67 17.71
C ARG A 461 9.50 -15.70 18.45
N SER A 462 10.51 -15.02 17.91
CA SER A 462 11.80 -14.83 18.59
C SER A 462 11.68 -13.84 19.75
N THR A 463 12.32 -14.16 20.89
CA THR A 463 12.43 -13.24 22.04
C THR A 463 13.54 -12.21 21.88
N ASP A 464 14.51 -12.50 21.00
CA ASP A 464 15.76 -11.76 20.90
C ASP A 464 15.82 -10.85 19.67
N LYS A 465 14.95 -11.11 18.68
CA LYS A 465 14.92 -10.42 17.39
C LYS A 465 13.48 -10.21 16.91
N ALA A 466 13.27 -9.21 16.05
CA ALA A 466 11.99 -8.93 15.39
C ALA A 466 11.74 -9.88 14.20
N GLU A 467 11.64 -11.18 14.47
CA GLU A 467 11.47 -12.23 13.46
C GLU A 467 10.71 -13.45 14.03
N TYR A 468 10.29 -14.34 13.12
CA TYR A 468 9.78 -15.68 13.37
C TYR A 468 10.76 -16.72 12.82
N LEU A 469 11.00 -17.81 13.55
CA LEU A 469 11.43 -19.07 12.93
C LEU A 469 10.16 -19.78 12.50
N SER A 470 10.02 -20.18 11.24
CA SER A 470 8.78 -20.77 10.70
C SER A 470 9.04 -22.14 10.09
N LEU A 471 8.19 -23.12 10.41
CA LEU A 471 8.13 -24.39 9.70
C LEU A 471 7.19 -24.30 8.51
N HIS A 472 7.60 -24.86 7.38
CA HIS A 472 6.68 -25.10 6.27
C HIS A 472 6.00 -26.44 6.48
N LEU A 473 4.67 -26.42 6.50
CA LEU A 473 3.86 -27.59 6.73
C LEU A 473 2.93 -27.81 5.55
N SER A 474 2.94 -29.04 5.03
CA SER A 474 2.08 -29.48 3.95
C SER A 474 1.02 -30.44 4.51
N PRO A 475 -0.25 -30.33 4.09
CA PRO A 475 -1.29 -31.21 4.54
C PRO A 475 -1.08 -32.61 3.94
N VAL A 476 -1.36 -33.64 4.73
CA VAL A 476 -1.29 -35.03 4.25
C VAL A 476 -2.55 -35.34 3.44
N ALA A 477 -2.40 -35.46 2.12
CA ALA A 477 -3.46 -35.97 1.26
C ALA A 477 -3.91 -37.37 1.76
N GLY A 478 -5.19 -37.50 2.12
CA GLY A 478 -5.80 -38.79 2.44
C GLY A 478 -5.63 -39.32 3.88
N SER A 479 -5.15 -38.56 4.87
CA SER A 479 -5.05 -39.05 6.26
C SER A 479 -6.37 -39.13 7.04
N GLY A 480 -7.51 -38.93 6.37
CA GLY A 480 -8.85 -39.09 6.93
C GLY A 480 -9.87 -39.73 5.99
N ALA A 481 -9.47 -40.25 4.82
CA ALA A 481 -10.42 -40.60 3.75
C ALA A 481 -11.57 -41.51 4.23
N ASP A 482 -11.31 -42.55 5.02
CA ASP A 482 -12.37 -43.43 5.53
C ASP A 482 -13.25 -42.76 6.61
N ASP A 483 -12.70 -41.90 7.47
CA ASP A 483 -13.45 -41.27 8.57
C ASP A 483 -14.25 -40.05 8.07
N VAL A 484 -13.70 -39.32 7.09
CA VAL A 484 -14.36 -38.21 6.38
C VAL A 484 -15.43 -38.75 5.44
N VAL A 485 -15.15 -39.77 4.62
CA VAL A 485 -16.19 -40.43 3.83
C VAL A 485 -17.29 -40.97 4.74
N THR A 486 -16.95 -41.55 5.90
CA THR A 486 -17.95 -42.01 6.86
C THR A 486 -18.74 -40.86 7.50
N ALA A 487 -18.10 -39.74 7.86
CA ALA A 487 -18.76 -38.55 8.41
C ALA A 487 -19.67 -37.87 7.39
N THR A 488 -19.18 -37.67 6.15
CA THR A 488 -19.97 -37.14 5.04
C THR A 488 -21.14 -38.05 4.71
N LYS A 489 -20.94 -39.38 4.68
CA LYS A 489 -22.04 -40.36 4.54
C LYS A 489 -23.06 -40.22 5.68
N LYS A 490 -22.63 -40.01 6.94
CA LYS A 490 -23.56 -39.77 8.05
C LYS A 490 -24.40 -38.52 7.84
N ILE A 491 -23.84 -37.44 7.29
CA ILE A 491 -24.60 -36.21 6.99
C ILE A 491 -25.63 -36.47 5.90
N ILE A 492 -25.21 -37.02 4.76
CA ILE A 492 -26.09 -37.32 3.63
C ILE A 492 -27.21 -38.30 4.01
N THR A 493 -26.90 -39.31 4.84
CA THR A 493 -27.87 -40.35 5.23
C THR A 493 -28.68 -40.01 6.47
N ALA A 494 -28.38 -38.91 7.17
CA ALA A 494 -29.12 -38.49 8.35
C ALA A 494 -30.55 -38.05 8.04
N LYS A 495 -30.82 -37.66 6.79
CA LYS A 495 -32.05 -36.98 6.39
C LYS A 495 -32.65 -37.63 5.14
N THR A 496 -33.96 -37.41 4.98
CA THR A 496 -34.60 -37.49 3.67
C THR A 496 -34.58 -36.09 3.08
N TRP A 497 -34.15 -35.97 1.83
CA TRP A 497 -33.94 -34.69 1.16
C TRP A 497 -35.04 -34.44 0.13
N LYS A 498 -35.39 -33.17 -0.08
CA LYS A 498 -36.28 -32.70 -1.16
C LYS A 498 -35.66 -31.46 -1.82
N LEU A 499 -36.07 -31.11 -3.03
CA LEU A 499 -35.63 -29.85 -3.67
C LEU A 499 -36.09 -28.63 -2.85
N ASP A 500 -35.26 -27.58 -2.82
CA ASP A 500 -35.56 -26.32 -2.14
C ASP A 500 -36.56 -25.43 -2.92
N SER A 501 -37.71 -26.00 -3.28
CA SER A 501 -38.74 -25.34 -4.09
C SER A 501 -39.64 -24.38 -3.31
N ASP A 502 -39.61 -24.43 -1.96
CA ASP A 502 -40.58 -23.72 -1.11
C ASP A 502 -40.04 -22.44 -0.45
N ARG A 503 -38.71 -22.16 -0.50
CA ARG A 503 -38.13 -21.01 0.17
C ARG A 503 -38.32 -19.72 -0.64
N THR A 504 -38.66 -18.63 0.06
CA THR A 504 -38.58 -17.26 -0.46
C THR A 504 -37.21 -16.67 -0.12
N TYR A 505 -36.57 -15.96 -1.05
CA TYR A 505 -35.25 -15.34 -0.80
C TYR A 505 -35.22 -14.53 0.51
N ASP A 506 -34.32 -14.90 1.42
CA ASP A 506 -33.99 -14.03 2.55
C ASP A 506 -32.99 -12.97 2.07
N LYS A 507 -33.37 -11.69 2.16
CA LYS A 507 -32.54 -10.57 1.73
C LYS A 507 -31.42 -10.21 2.71
N THR A 508 -31.31 -10.90 3.85
CA THR A 508 -30.44 -10.50 4.98
C THR A 508 -29.33 -11.47 5.36
N THR A 509 -28.88 -12.35 4.46
CA THR A 509 -27.58 -13.00 4.57
C THR A 509 -26.56 -12.30 3.68
N SER A 510 -25.28 -12.31 4.06
CA SER A 510 -24.14 -11.79 3.28
C SER A 510 -24.01 -12.42 1.88
N TRP A 511 -24.74 -13.52 1.64
CA TRP A 511 -24.75 -14.31 0.42
C TRP A 511 -26.19 -14.60 0.01
N GLY A 512 -26.64 -13.97 -1.08
CA GLY A 512 -27.97 -14.21 -1.68
C GLY A 512 -27.99 -15.32 -2.75
N ALA A 513 -26.88 -16.05 -2.94
CA ALA A 513 -26.64 -16.90 -4.11
C ALA A 513 -26.83 -18.42 -3.90
N GLU A 514 -27.28 -18.88 -2.73
CA GLU A 514 -27.40 -20.33 -2.41
C GLU A 514 -28.79 -20.74 -1.89
N GLN A 515 -29.83 -20.12 -2.44
CA GLN A 515 -31.22 -20.38 -2.08
C GLN A 515 -32.05 -20.66 -3.34
N GLY A 516 -33.07 -21.50 -3.21
CA GLY A 516 -33.95 -21.91 -4.30
C GLY A 516 -33.56 -23.27 -4.89
N PRO A 517 -34.36 -23.82 -5.82
CA PRO A 517 -34.21 -25.21 -6.26
C PRO A 517 -32.95 -25.46 -7.10
N VAL A 518 -32.41 -24.42 -7.76
CA VAL A 518 -31.23 -24.50 -8.63
C VAL A 518 -30.48 -23.17 -8.70
N ILE A 519 -29.16 -23.24 -8.94
CA ILE A 519 -28.25 -22.10 -9.15
C ILE A 519 -27.55 -22.27 -10.51
N PHE A 520 -27.50 -21.18 -11.27
CA PHE A 520 -26.63 -21.00 -12.43
C PHE A 520 -25.54 -19.99 -12.06
N SER A 521 -24.27 -20.37 -12.11
CA SER A 521 -23.19 -19.50 -11.63
C SER A 521 -21.84 -19.93 -12.20
N ASP A 522 -20.94 -18.97 -12.39
CA ASP A 522 -19.50 -19.26 -12.57
C ASP A 522 -18.73 -19.27 -11.25
N TYR A 523 -19.43 -18.97 -10.14
CA TYR A 523 -18.91 -18.89 -8.78
C TYR A 523 -17.77 -17.90 -8.58
N ALA A 524 -17.60 -16.95 -9.51
CA ALA A 524 -16.57 -15.94 -9.46
C ALA A 524 -17.12 -14.54 -9.73
N THR A 525 -17.98 -14.40 -10.75
CA THR A 525 -18.42 -13.10 -11.26
C THR A 525 -19.94 -12.93 -11.32
N TRP A 526 -20.71 -14.02 -11.39
CA TRP A 526 -22.17 -13.93 -11.40
C TRP A 526 -22.84 -15.20 -10.86
N ALA A 527 -24.02 -15.02 -10.27
CA ALA A 527 -24.93 -16.09 -9.91
C ALA A 527 -26.37 -15.69 -10.21
N TRP A 528 -27.16 -16.64 -10.71
CA TRP A 528 -28.58 -16.52 -10.95
C TRP A 528 -29.30 -17.75 -10.42
N ASN A 529 -30.19 -17.53 -9.47
CA ASN A 529 -30.99 -18.58 -8.85
C ASN A 529 -32.42 -18.34 -9.30
N PRO A 530 -32.99 -19.08 -10.24
CA PRO A 530 -34.40 -18.94 -10.59
C PRO A 530 -35.29 -19.62 -9.53
N LEU A 531 -36.38 -18.97 -9.14
CA LEU A 531 -37.46 -19.62 -8.38
C LEU A 531 -38.27 -20.57 -9.28
N PRO A 532 -39.03 -21.51 -8.69
CA PRO A 532 -40.00 -22.29 -9.46
C PRO A 532 -40.90 -21.39 -10.32
N GLY A 533 -41.09 -21.80 -11.58
CA GLY A 533 -41.84 -21.05 -12.60
C GLY A 533 -41.01 -20.01 -13.37
N GLN A 534 -39.78 -19.70 -12.95
CA GLN A 534 -38.93 -18.71 -13.63
C GLN A 534 -38.02 -19.33 -14.71
N GLN A 535 -37.65 -20.61 -14.55
CA GLN A 535 -36.79 -21.32 -15.48
C GLN A 535 -37.07 -22.84 -15.39
N TYR A 536 -36.83 -23.57 -16.49
CA TYR A 536 -37.25 -24.97 -16.62
C TYR A 536 -36.53 -25.93 -15.64
N ALA A 537 -35.27 -25.70 -15.30
CA ALA A 537 -34.51 -26.45 -14.29
C ALA A 537 -34.93 -26.10 -12.85
N ALA A 538 -35.62 -24.98 -12.61
CA ALA A 538 -36.17 -24.64 -11.30
C ALA A 538 -37.51 -25.32 -10.99
N GLY A 539 -38.15 -25.93 -11.99
CA GLY A 539 -39.46 -26.57 -11.83
C GLY A 539 -40.65 -25.60 -11.89
N GLU A 540 -41.84 -26.15 -11.67
CA GLU A 540 -43.13 -25.47 -11.65
C GLU A 540 -43.45 -24.97 -10.23
N GLU A 541 -44.09 -23.79 -10.13
CA GLU A 541 -44.52 -23.23 -8.85
C GLU A 541 -45.52 -24.15 -8.13
N GLY A 542 -45.28 -24.39 -6.84
CA GLY A 542 -46.17 -25.19 -5.98
C GLY A 542 -46.13 -26.70 -6.24
N VAL A 543 -45.15 -27.20 -7.00
CA VAL A 543 -44.98 -28.63 -7.26
C VAL A 543 -43.96 -29.24 -6.30
N ASP A 544 -44.42 -30.25 -5.56
CA ASP A 544 -43.54 -31.20 -4.86
C ASP A 544 -43.09 -32.30 -5.84
N TYR A 545 -41.79 -32.31 -6.14
CA TYR A 545 -41.14 -33.28 -7.02
C TYR A 545 -40.80 -34.60 -6.33
N GLY A 546 -40.94 -34.65 -5.00
CA GLY A 546 -40.73 -35.83 -4.18
C GLY A 546 -39.44 -35.75 -3.35
N THR A 547 -38.85 -36.90 -3.07
CA THR A 547 -37.77 -37.01 -2.08
C THR A 547 -36.66 -37.97 -2.50
N VAL A 548 -35.46 -37.79 -1.96
CA VAL A 548 -34.35 -38.74 -2.05
C VAL A 548 -33.86 -39.10 -0.65
N LYS A 549 -33.63 -40.39 -0.42
CA LYS A 549 -33.07 -40.92 0.82
C LYS A 549 -31.87 -41.80 0.52
N PHE A 550 -30.74 -41.45 1.09
CA PHE A 550 -29.51 -42.23 1.04
C PHE A 550 -29.40 -43.07 2.32
N GLU A 551 -28.91 -44.29 2.19
CA GLU A 551 -28.64 -45.18 3.33
C GLU A 551 -27.14 -45.46 3.45
N MET A 552 -26.68 -45.69 4.68
CA MET A 552 -25.26 -45.94 4.98
C MET A 552 -24.70 -47.21 4.33
N ASP A 553 -25.57 -48.15 3.96
CA ASP A 553 -25.18 -49.38 3.26
C ASP A 553 -24.91 -49.18 1.76
N GLY A 554 -24.99 -47.94 1.28
CA GLY A 554 -24.79 -47.58 -0.12
C GLY A 554 -26.04 -47.74 -0.99
N THR A 555 -27.22 -47.96 -0.39
CA THR A 555 -28.50 -47.91 -1.13
C THR A 555 -29.08 -46.50 -1.16
N VAL A 556 -29.83 -46.19 -2.22
CA VAL A 556 -30.52 -44.90 -2.39
C VAL A 556 -31.94 -45.14 -2.90
N THR A 557 -32.90 -44.43 -2.34
CA THR A 557 -34.31 -44.45 -2.77
C THR A 557 -34.71 -43.05 -3.22
N VAL A 558 -35.11 -42.89 -4.47
CA VAL A 558 -35.66 -41.65 -5.02
C VAL A 558 -37.14 -41.83 -5.26
N GLN A 559 -37.98 -41.10 -4.54
CA GLN A 559 -39.40 -40.93 -4.86
C GLN A 559 -39.53 -39.75 -5.80
N GLN A 560 -39.52 -40.02 -7.10
CA GLN A 560 -39.58 -39.00 -8.14
C GLN A 560 -41.01 -38.87 -8.63
N ARG A 561 -41.58 -37.67 -8.53
CA ARG A 561 -42.83 -37.35 -9.23
C ARG A 561 -42.54 -37.21 -10.72
N LYS A 562 -43.32 -37.90 -11.55
CA LYS A 562 -43.19 -37.89 -13.01
C LYS A 562 -44.53 -37.56 -13.65
N ARG A 563 -44.45 -36.83 -14.76
CA ARG A 563 -45.54 -36.72 -15.73
C ARG A 563 -45.17 -37.48 -16.98
N ILE A 564 -46.09 -38.33 -17.42
CA ILE A 564 -45.94 -39.13 -18.64
C ILE A 564 -46.97 -38.62 -19.63
N TYR A 565 -46.55 -38.29 -20.84
CA TYR A 565 -47.40 -37.83 -21.92
C TYR A 565 -47.40 -38.84 -23.06
N THR A 566 -48.50 -38.89 -23.80
CA THR A 566 -48.58 -39.62 -25.06
C THR A 566 -48.73 -38.60 -26.19
N LEU A 567 -47.91 -38.71 -27.24
CA LEU A 567 -48.05 -37.91 -28.44
C LEU A 567 -49.28 -38.36 -29.24
N ASP A 568 -50.17 -37.43 -29.56
CA ASP A 568 -51.42 -37.73 -30.26
C ASP A 568 -51.18 -38.17 -31.72
N ALA A 569 -50.02 -37.81 -32.28
CA ALA A 569 -49.67 -38.08 -33.67
C ALA A 569 -49.37 -39.57 -33.95
N ASP A 570 -48.68 -40.25 -33.03
CA ASP A 570 -48.17 -41.61 -33.25
C ASP A 570 -48.29 -42.54 -32.03
N GLY A 571 -48.77 -42.04 -30.89
CA GLY A 571 -48.93 -42.80 -29.66
C GLY A 571 -47.62 -43.05 -28.90
N SER A 572 -46.53 -42.38 -29.26
CA SER A 572 -45.27 -42.46 -28.52
C SER A 572 -45.38 -41.85 -27.12
N VAL A 573 -44.64 -42.41 -26.16
CA VAL A 573 -44.71 -42.03 -24.74
C VAL A 573 -43.48 -41.19 -24.39
N ILE A 574 -43.71 -40.01 -23.83
CA ILE A 574 -42.68 -39.06 -23.40
C ILE A 574 -42.72 -38.96 -21.86
N ASN A 575 -41.55 -39.09 -21.24
CA ASN A 575 -41.36 -38.78 -19.82
C ASN A 575 -40.89 -37.32 -19.70
N GLY A 576 -41.59 -36.50 -18.91
CA GLY A 576 -41.30 -35.07 -18.80
C GLY A 576 -42.11 -34.21 -19.77
N ILE A 577 -41.84 -32.89 -19.81
CA ILE A 577 -42.58 -31.97 -20.69
C ILE A 577 -42.17 -32.22 -22.16
N PRO A 578 -43.12 -32.52 -23.07
CA PRO A 578 -42.83 -32.65 -24.51
C PRO A 578 -42.33 -31.33 -25.09
N ASN A 579 -41.47 -31.40 -26.12
CA ASN A 579 -41.09 -30.19 -26.85
C ASN A 579 -42.36 -29.61 -27.51
N PRO A 580 -42.63 -28.30 -27.43
CA PRO A 580 -43.75 -27.67 -28.13
C PRO A 580 -43.82 -28.01 -29.64
N ASP A 581 -42.68 -28.31 -30.25
CA ASP A 581 -42.56 -28.69 -31.66
C ASP A 581 -42.96 -30.16 -31.94
N ASP A 582 -43.13 -31.01 -30.92
CA ASP A 582 -43.51 -32.43 -31.07
C ASP A 582 -45.00 -32.61 -31.44
N GLY A 583 -45.80 -31.54 -31.39
CA GLY A 583 -47.22 -31.53 -31.76
C GLY A 583 -48.16 -31.66 -30.56
N ALA A 584 -49.39 -32.14 -30.79
CA ALA A 584 -50.38 -32.30 -29.73
C ALA A 584 -50.06 -33.53 -28.86
N PHE A 585 -50.18 -33.39 -27.55
CA PHE A 585 -49.90 -34.44 -26.57
C PHE A 585 -50.96 -34.45 -25.47
N THR A 586 -51.19 -35.64 -24.92
CA THR A 586 -52.15 -35.88 -23.83
C THR A 586 -51.41 -36.38 -22.58
N LEU A 587 -51.68 -35.78 -21.42
CA LEU A 587 -51.16 -36.28 -20.14
C LEU A 587 -51.75 -37.65 -19.83
N GLN A 588 -50.89 -38.65 -19.71
CA GLN A 588 -51.25 -40.04 -19.44
C GLN A 588 -51.25 -40.34 -17.94
N SER A 589 -50.21 -39.93 -17.21
CA SER A 589 -50.12 -40.07 -15.75
C SER A 589 -49.38 -38.91 -15.10
N ASP A 590 -49.74 -38.63 -13.86
CA ASP A 590 -49.03 -37.77 -12.91
C ASP A 590 -48.92 -38.60 -11.63
N GLU A 591 -47.76 -39.19 -11.40
CA GLU A 591 -47.55 -40.18 -10.36
C GLU A 591 -46.17 -40.06 -9.72
N VAL A 592 -46.05 -40.56 -8.50
CA VAL A 592 -44.75 -40.69 -7.82
C VAL A 592 -44.24 -42.10 -8.05
N VAL A 593 -43.06 -42.20 -8.68
CA VAL A 593 -42.38 -43.46 -8.94
C VAL A 593 -41.23 -43.62 -7.96
N THR A 594 -41.14 -44.80 -7.33
CA THR A 594 -40.01 -45.16 -6.48
C THR A 594 -38.90 -45.79 -7.31
N LEU A 595 -37.75 -45.12 -7.38
CA LEU A 595 -36.52 -45.63 -7.96
C LEU A 595 -35.60 -46.10 -6.84
N ASN A 596 -35.20 -47.37 -6.86
CA ASN A 596 -34.26 -47.94 -5.89
C ASN A 596 -32.94 -48.21 -6.61
N GLY A 597 -31.84 -47.74 -6.05
CA GLY A 597 -30.51 -47.90 -6.63
C GLY A 597 -29.43 -48.00 -5.57
N THR A 598 -28.18 -47.91 -6.03
CA THR A 598 -26.99 -47.78 -5.20
C THR A 598 -26.35 -46.43 -5.41
N TRP A 599 -25.62 -45.93 -4.41
CA TRP A 599 -24.83 -44.73 -4.51
C TRP A 599 -23.41 -44.95 -3.98
N ALA A 600 -22.47 -44.21 -4.54
CA ALA A 600 -21.09 -44.13 -4.08
C ALA A 600 -20.67 -42.67 -4.03
N ILE A 601 -19.75 -42.36 -3.12
CA ILE A 601 -19.15 -41.04 -2.99
C ILE A 601 -17.64 -41.19 -3.17
N ASP A 602 -17.07 -40.31 -3.96
CA ASP A 602 -15.63 -40.18 -4.17
C ASP A 602 -15.27 -38.72 -3.85
N LEU A 603 -14.73 -38.50 -2.65
CA LEU A 603 -14.36 -37.17 -2.18
C LEU A 603 -13.08 -36.65 -2.84
N ASP A 604 -12.21 -37.53 -3.34
CA ASP A 604 -11.01 -37.13 -4.05
C ASP A 604 -11.37 -36.54 -5.42
N ALA A 605 -12.42 -37.09 -6.05
CA ALA A 605 -12.98 -36.57 -7.30
C ALA A 605 -14.10 -35.52 -7.08
N ASN A 606 -14.52 -35.25 -5.84
CA ASN A 606 -15.73 -34.48 -5.51
C ASN A 606 -16.98 -34.94 -6.29
N THR A 607 -17.26 -36.24 -6.31
CA THR A 607 -18.41 -36.80 -7.02
C THR A 607 -19.29 -37.71 -6.17
N ILE A 608 -20.58 -37.77 -6.55
CA ILE A 608 -21.50 -38.82 -6.14
C ILE A 608 -21.97 -39.54 -7.39
N THR A 609 -21.90 -40.86 -7.40
CA THR A 609 -22.48 -41.68 -8.46
C THR A 609 -23.70 -42.41 -7.94
N MET A 610 -24.81 -42.33 -8.65
CA MET A 610 -26.05 -43.07 -8.37
C MET A 610 -26.39 -43.99 -9.54
N SER A 611 -26.86 -45.21 -9.24
CA SER A 611 -27.33 -46.15 -10.28
C SER A 611 -28.73 -45.83 -10.82
N VAL A 612 -29.34 -44.77 -10.30
CA VAL A 612 -30.64 -44.21 -10.70
C VAL A 612 -30.47 -42.69 -10.74
N GLY A 613 -31.28 -41.99 -11.54
CA GLY A 613 -31.23 -40.53 -11.58
C GLY A 613 -31.56 -39.90 -10.23
N MET A 614 -30.90 -38.79 -9.91
CA MET A 614 -31.18 -37.97 -8.73
C MET A 614 -32.59 -37.37 -8.79
N LEU A 615 -33.05 -36.77 -7.69
CA LEU A 615 -34.32 -36.05 -7.66
C LEU A 615 -34.19 -34.73 -8.44
N HIS A 616 -35.05 -34.51 -9.44
CA HIS A 616 -35.00 -33.31 -10.30
C HIS A 616 -36.41 -32.90 -10.80
N PRO A 617 -36.59 -31.67 -11.31
CA PRO A 617 -37.84 -31.29 -11.94
C PRO A 617 -38.10 -31.97 -13.28
N TRP A 618 -39.31 -32.49 -13.52
CA TRP A 618 -39.67 -33.09 -14.83
C TRP A 618 -39.60 -32.12 -16.02
N THR A 619 -39.59 -30.83 -15.72
CA THR A 619 -39.44 -29.71 -16.68
C THR A 619 -38.04 -29.67 -17.29
N CYS A 620 -37.07 -30.40 -16.73
CA CYS A 620 -35.70 -30.50 -17.23
C CYS A 620 -35.27 -31.93 -17.59
N ASP A 621 -36.17 -32.92 -17.61
CA ASP A 621 -35.84 -34.34 -17.91
C ASP A 621 -35.01 -34.52 -19.19
N TYR A 622 -35.24 -33.66 -20.20
CA TYR A 622 -34.56 -33.70 -21.49
C TYR A 622 -33.18 -33.03 -21.48
N ALA A 623 -32.76 -32.35 -20.40
CA ALA A 623 -31.59 -31.47 -20.44
C ALA A 623 -30.27 -32.14 -19.99
N VAL A 624 -30.33 -33.32 -19.36
CA VAL A 624 -29.17 -33.99 -18.75
C VAL A 624 -29.12 -35.43 -19.23
N ALA A 625 -27.93 -35.88 -19.65
CA ALA A 625 -27.74 -37.21 -20.22
C ALA A 625 -27.75 -38.34 -19.16
N ASP A 626 -27.17 -38.09 -17.98
CA ASP A 626 -27.11 -39.04 -16.88
C ASP A 626 -27.30 -38.33 -15.53
N TRP A 627 -28.53 -38.31 -15.06
CA TRP A 627 -28.91 -37.77 -13.74
C TRP A 627 -28.29 -38.51 -12.54
N GLY A 628 -27.51 -39.58 -12.77
CA GLY A 628 -26.79 -40.31 -11.73
C GLY A 628 -25.33 -39.88 -11.56
N ALA A 629 -24.81 -38.99 -12.40
CA ALA A 629 -23.40 -38.60 -12.44
C ALA A 629 -23.18 -37.20 -11.85
N LEU A 630 -23.08 -37.13 -10.53
CA LEU A 630 -23.16 -35.87 -9.79
C LEU A 630 -21.79 -35.36 -9.36
N LYS A 631 -21.59 -34.05 -9.44
CA LYS A 631 -20.48 -33.36 -8.76
C LYS A 631 -20.97 -32.80 -7.42
N ILE A 632 -20.10 -32.81 -6.43
CA ILE A 632 -20.37 -32.25 -5.10
C ILE A 632 -19.98 -30.78 -5.14
N TYR A 633 -20.95 -29.89 -4.97
CA TYR A 633 -20.68 -28.48 -4.73
C TYR A 633 -20.53 -28.21 -3.23
N ARG A 634 -21.49 -28.67 -2.42
CA ARG A 634 -21.45 -28.54 -0.96
C ARG A 634 -22.32 -29.56 -0.24
N ILE A 635 -21.88 -30.00 0.94
CA ILE A 635 -22.63 -30.89 1.83
C ILE A 635 -22.65 -30.27 3.23
N GLU A 636 -23.84 -30.01 3.75
CA GLU A 636 -24.08 -29.47 5.09
C GLU A 636 -25.17 -30.27 5.80
N SER A 637 -25.33 -30.07 7.11
CA SER A 637 -26.36 -30.76 7.90
C SER A 637 -27.80 -30.43 7.48
N ASN A 638 -28.02 -29.25 6.88
CA ASN A 638 -29.35 -28.74 6.49
C ASN A 638 -29.48 -28.38 5.01
N ALA A 639 -28.44 -28.61 4.21
CA ALA A 639 -28.44 -28.35 2.78
C ALA A 639 -27.48 -29.31 2.06
N LEU A 640 -27.91 -29.84 0.93
CA LEU A 640 -27.12 -30.70 0.06
C LEU A 640 -27.14 -30.09 -1.34
N LEU A 641 -25.99 -29.66 -1.84
CA LEU A 641 -25.86 -28.97 -3.13
C LEU A 641 -25.08 -29.85 -4.10
N LEU A 642 -25.78 -30.34 -5.12
CA LEU A 642 -25.24 -31.29 -6.11
C LEU A 642 -25.36 -30.70 -7.51
N GLN A 643 -24.34 -30.97 -8.32
CA GLN A 643 -24.20 -30.41 -9.65
C GLN A 643 -24.44 -31.47 -10.72
N GLU A 644 -25.19 -31.08 -11.74
CA GLU A 644 -25.40 -31.83 -12.98
C GLU A 644 -24.98 -30.99 -14.18
N THR A 645 -24.36 -31.62 -15.16
CA THR A 645 -23.94 -30.93 -16.38
C THR A 645 -25.05 -31.03 -17.43
N ARG A 646 -25.54 -29.88 -17.88
CA ARG A 646 -26.48 -29.79 -18.99
C ARG A 646 -25.82 -30.27 -20.28
N ASP A 647 -26.45 -31.22 -20.95
CA ASP A 647 -26.00 -31.77 -22.22
C ASP A 647 -26.43 -30.87 -23.39
N PRO A 648 -25.48 -30.39 -24.23
CA PRO A 648 -25.81 -29.50 -25.34
C PRO A 648 -26.68 -30.14 -26.42
N ASP A 649 -26.49 -31.42 -26.70
CA ASP A 649 -27.18 -32.13 -27.76
C ASP A 649 -28.63 -32.44 -27.37
N LEU A 650 -28.88 -32.70 -26.08
CA LEU A 650 -30.22 -32.97 -25.58
C LEU A 650 -31.03 -31.68 -25.31
N SER A 651 -30.40 -30.66 -24.72
CA SER A 651 -31.08 -29.42 -24.34
C SER A 651 -31.21 -28.41 -25.49
N GLY A 652 -30.34 -28.48 -26.50
CA GLY A 652 -30.21 -27.45 -27.52
C GLY A 652 -29.57 -26.14 -27.03
N GLU A 653 -29.06 -26.11 -25.79
CA GLU A 653 -28.37 -24.98 -25.16
C GLU A 653 -26.89 -25.30 -24.91
N GLY A 654 -26.08 -24.33 -24.48
CA GLY A 654 -24.67 -24.58 -24.18
C GLY A 654 -24.46 -25.48 -22.96
N GLU A 655 -23.34 -26.20 -22.91
CA GLU A 655 -22.92 -26.98 -21.75
C GLU A 655 -22.83 -26.07 -20.52
N PHE A 656 -23.43 -26.48 -19.41
CA PHE A 656 -23.46 -25.66 -18.20
C PHE A 656 -23.72 -26.51 -16.96
N ASP A 657 -22.96 -26.28 -15.88
CA ASP A 657 -23.18 -26.95 -14.60
C ASP A 657 -24.35 -26.28 -13.86
N MET A 658 -25.40 -27.06 -13.58
CA MET A 658 -26.59 -26.65 -12.84
C MET A 658 -26.48 -27.21 -11.42
N THR A 659 -26.47 -26.32 -10.42
CA THR A 659 -26.35 -26.74 -9.01
C THR A 659 -27.71 -26.81 -8.36
N TYR A 660 -28.19 -28.01 -8.09
CA TYR A 660 -29.45 -28.27 -7.41
C TYR A 660 -29.28 -28.25 -5.89
N ILE A 661 -30.24 -27.60 -5.22
CA ILE A 661 -30.23 -27.46 -3.77
C ILE A 661 -31.30 -28.38 -3.18
N PHE A 662 -30.86 -29.24 -2.28
CA PHE A 662 -31.74 -30.10 -1.51
C PHE A 662 -31.73 -29.71 -0.04
N VAL A 663 -32.91 -29.76 0.57
CA VAL A 663 -33.15 -29.45 1.98
C VAL A 663 -33.83 -30.63 2.66
N PRO A 664 -33.76 -30.75 4.00
CA PRO A 664 -34.50 -31.77 4.73
C PRO A 664 -36.00 -31.73 4.42
N ALA A 665 -36.60 -32.89 4.17
CA ALA A 665 -38.02 -33.05 3.87
C ALA A 665 -38.92 -33.12 5.12
N GLU A 666 -38.31 -33.12 6.32
CA GLU A 666 -38.96 -33.31 7.62
C GLU A 666 -39.29 -32.03 8.39
#